data_AF-A0A934C5D6-F1
#
_entry.id   AF-A0A934C5D6-F1
#
_cell.length_a   1.000
_cell.length_b   1.000
_cell.length_c   1.000
_cell.angle_alpha   90.00
_cell.angle_beta   90.00
_cell.angle_gamma   90.00
#
_symmetry.space_group_name_H-M   'P 1'
#
loop_
_entity.id
_entity.type
_entity.pdbx_description
1 polymer ?
#
loop_
_entity_poly.entity_id
_entity_poly.type
_entity_poly.pdbx_seq_one_letter_code
_entity_poly.pdbx_strand_id
1 'polypeptide(L)'
;MKRLTQSRWFEILLLALISALTYLPRIGELGYYRDDWYFLYDALVSGPRALIEIALHTRPIRGPLYALYFSLFGFSPFPYHLVMYLTRLLGGIGAWWLFNLMWEKRRTANFFMAVLFTLFPGFLWWVAGFEFQPYVLSVGLQAFSIAFTLKAVSSAALLKRLGWTVAALLSGWAYLALVEYAIGMEALRLISVYLYVRRENPAEPLAASAERLLKKYAPHLLIPGVFLFWYQFLFDNWRKAQDAGTQLSVLFSSPLTALWRLVELARSWLNAALFAWVVPFYQNFYNNRLKDIAIGLSFTALILVVVVWALRYLKKAEATEDESNTRPWRNELLWVGFLGTLGGVLPVVLANRVVTFERISQYALPASLAGVIFLSGLLHSVFPKPLRYTLLAGLIGLAALSHHGLAAQAVQEERLIAGFWRQVVWRAPGIRSGTTLVAYYPGINYAEGNDVVWGPANFIYYPHWQGHMPVDVPLPASRLEQDSILQIINGNKSFEQTDLVIKFVHTETNYKNQLIMTQPSPNACVHVLDPRWPDLSVNDPPFIHAAYRNSKIENILSEAEAPAVPSYGFGPELSREWCYYYQQADLARQQGDWAEIAQLGEEVKQRNLTPNDPIEWMPFLQAYAFLGDQKQVKGISTRLNEEPFYRQLACRNLSAMPDYGYSLSPEMQYYVDELFCQ
;
A
#
# COMPACT_ATOMS: atom_id res chain seq x y z
N MET A 1 -6.54 -9.17 40.57
CA MET A 1 -5.21 -8.84 39.98
C MET A 1 -4.12 -9.91 40.20
N LYS A 2 -3.86 -10.42 41.42
CA LYS A 2 -2.78 -11.42 41.66
C LYS A 2 -2.88 -12.75 40.87
N ARG A 3 -4.08 -13.21 40.50
CA ARG A 3 -4.28 -14.42 39.67
C ARG A 3 -4.03 -14.20 38.16
N LEU A 4 -4.28 -13.00 37.65
CA LEU A 4 -3.97 -12.66 36.24
C LEU A 4 -2.46 -12.56 36.00
N THR A 5 -1.70 -12.08 36.99
CA THR A 5 -0.25 -11.89 36.91
C THR A 5 0.58 -13.19 36.91
N GLN A 6 -0.02 -14.39 37.02
CA GLN A 6 0.71 -15.66 36.86
C GLN A 6 0.30 -16.44 35.62
N SER A 7 -0.64 -15.91 34.83
CA SER A 7 -1.24 -16.63 33.72
C SER A 7 -0.61 -16.26 32.37
N ARG A 8 -0.54 -17.25 31.49
CA ARG A 8 -0.20 -17.12 30.06
C ARG A 8 -1.09 -16.08 29.34
N TRP A 9 -2.29 -15.77 29.87
CA TRP A 9 -3.16 -14.68 29.40
C TRP A 9 -2.55 -13.28 29.50
N PHE A 10 -1.67 -13.04 30.48
CA PHE A 10 -1.05 -11.74 30.66
C PHE A 10 0.00 -11.45 29.58
N GLU A 11 0.71 -12.47 29.08
CA GLU A 11 1.57 -12.33 27.91
C GLU A 11 0.77 -11.94 26.67
N ILE A 12 -0.40 -12.56 26.45
CA ILE A 12 -1.28 -12.20 25.34
C ILE A 12 -1.73 -10.74 25.46
N LEU A 13 -2.08 -10.28 26.67
CA LEU A 13 -2.44 -8.88 26.91
C LEU A 13 -1.27 -7.93 26.62
N LEU A 14 -0.04 -8.27 27.01
CA LEU A 14 1.15 -7.48 26.70
C LEU A 14 1.43 -7.41 25.19
N LEU A 15 1.29 -8.54 24.49
CA LEU A 15 1.44 -8.60 23.03
C LEU A 15 0.38 -7.74 22.33
N ALA A 16 -0.87 -7.85 22.78
CA ALA A 16 -1.99 -7.03 22.30
C ALA A 16 -1.73 -5.55 22.55
N LEU A 17 -1.28 -5.16 23.74
CA LEU A 17 -0.99 -3.77 24.06
C LEU A 17 0.15 -3.20 23.21
N ILE A 18 1.27 -3.93 23.07
CA ILE A 18 2.40 -3.49 22.24
C ILE A 18 1.96 -3.32 20.77
N SER A 19 1.28 -4.31 20.21
CA SER A 19 0.82 -4.24 18.82
C SER A 19 -0.28 -3.20 18.60
N ALA A 20 -1.19 -3.02 19.56
CA ALA A 20 -2.24 -2.01 19.51
C ALA A 20 -1.63 -0.60 19.43
N LEU A 21 -0.64 -0.32 20.28
CA LEU A 21 0.07 0.95 20.28
C LEU A 21 0.84 1.20 18.97
N THR A 22 1.22 0.16 18.24
CA THR A 22 1.88 0.30 16.93
C THR A 22 0.89 0.56 15.79
N TYR A 23 -0.20 -0.21 15.71
CA TYR A 23 -1.07 -0.22 14.53
C TYR A 23 -2.37 0.59 14.66
N LEU A 24 -2.94 0.71 15.87
CA LEU A 24 -4.23 1.37 16.06
C LEU A 24 -4.22 2.91 16.05
N PRO A 25 -3.13 3.66 16.36
CA PRO A 25 -3.24 5.10 16.58
C PRO A 25 -3.81 5.92 15.42
N ARG A 26 -3.62 5.47 14.17
CA ARG A 26 -4.14 6.14 12.96
C ARG A 26 -5.20 5.32 12.22
N ILE A 27 -5.68 4.23 12.81
CA ILE A 27 -6.54 3.28 12.08
C ILE A 27 -7.86 3.87 11.61
N GLY A 28 -8.38 4.89 12.31
CA GLY A 28 -9.58 5.62 11.91
C GLY A 28 -9.34 6.73 10.89
N GLU A 29 -8.08 7.06 10.58
CA GLU A 29 -7.72 8.02 9.54
C GLU A 29 -7.44 7.35 8.19
N LEU A 30 -7.15 6.04 8.18
CA LEU A 30 -6.85 5.27 6.97
C LEU A 30 -8.12 5.00 6.16
N GLY A 31 -8.05 5.29 4.86
CA GLY A 31 -9.09 5.11 3.86
C GLY A 31 -8.76 3.98 2.89
N TYR A 32 -9.04 4.21 1.61
CA TYR A 32 -8.68 3.31 0.52
C TYR A 32 -7.30 3.64 -0.01
N TYR A 33 -6.43 2.63 -0.05
CA TYR A 33 -5.05 2.81 -0.47
C TYR A 33 -4.76 2.03 -1.75
N ARG A 34 -4.44 2.75 -2.84
CA ARG A 34 -4.02 2.20 -4.13
C ARG A 34 -4.97 1.12 -4.66
N ASP A 35 -4.48 -0.11 -4.84
CA ASP A 35 -5.19 -1.29 -5.35
C ASP A 35 -6.54 -1.57 -4.66
N ASP A 36 -6.80 -1.04 -3.45
CA ASP A 36 -8.14 -1.04 -2.83
C ASP A 36 -9.20 -0.45 -3.78
N TRP A 37 -8.87 0.61 -4.54
CA TRP A 37 -9.77 1.26 -5.50
C TRP A 37 -10.24 0.31 -6.60
N TYR A 38 -9.34 -0.52 -7.12
CA TYR A 38 -9.65 -1.51 -8.15
C TYR A 38 -10.73 -2.49 -7.68
N PHE A 39 -10.54 -3.11 -6.52
CA PHE A 39 -11.50 -4.09 -6.00
C PHE A 39 -12.84 -3.45 -5.62
N LEU A 40 -12.81 -2.27 -5.02
CA LEU A 40 -14.01 -1.62 -4.51
C LEU A 40 -14.84 -1.00 -5.63
N TYR A 41 -14.23 -0.57 -6.74
CA TYR A 41 -14.97 -0.10 -7.90
C TYR A 41 -15.70 -1.26 -8.58
N ASP A 42 -15.04 -2.40 -8.76
CA ASP A 42 -15.68 -3.60 -9.33
C ASP A 42 -16.87 -4.06 -8.46
N ALA A 43 -16.72 -3.99 -7.14
CA ALA A 43 -17.81 -4.29 -6.20
C ALA A 43 -18.93 -3.23 -6.23
N LEU A 44 -18.62 -1.96 -6.53
CA LEU A 44 -19.62 -0.88 -6.67
C LEU A 44 -20.54 -1.12 -7.86
N VAL A 45 -19.97 -1.46 -9.02
CA VAL A 45 -20.74 -1.54 -10.27
C VAL A 45 -21.24 -2.96 -10.60
N SER A 46 -20.64 -4.00 -10.02
CA SER A 46 -21.01 -5.40 -10.30
C SER A 46 -21.19 -6.28 -9.04
N GLY A 47 -21.06 -5.70 -7.85
CA GLY A 47 -21.41 -6.34 -6.58
C GLY A 47 -20.35 -7.34 -6.06
N PRO A 48 -20.64 -8.04 -4.94
CA PRO A 48 -19.67 -8.95 -4.30
C PRO A 48 -19.22 -10.10 -5.19
N ARG A 49 -20.00 -10.45 -6.22
CA ARG A 49 -19.67 -11.50 -7.18
C ARG A 49 -18.44 -11.14 -8.03
N ALA A 50 -18.27 -9.86 -8.37
CA ALA A 50 -17.10 -9.38 -9.12
C ALA A 50 -15.79 -9.77 -8.41
N LEU A 51 -15.75 -9.60 -7.08
CA LEU A 51 -14.60 -9.97 -6.23
C LEU A 51 -14.24 -11.46 -6.32
N ILE A 52 -15.22 -12.33 -6.54
CA ILE A 52 -15.00 -13.77 -6.75
C ILE A 52 -14.40 -14.00 -8.13
N GLU A 53 -14.97 -13.39 -9.17
CA GLU A 53 -14.57 -13.59 -10.56
C GLU A 53 -13.14 -13.07 -10.82
N ILE A 54 -12.78 -11.90 -10.28
CA ILE A 54 -11.42 -11.33 -10.35
C ILE A 54 -10.36 -12.30 -9.79
N ALA A 55 -10.66 -12.91 -8.65
CA ALA A 55 -9.72 -13.81 -7.98
C ALA A 55 -9.71 -15.22 -8.58
N LEU A 56 -10.75 -15.62 -9.33
CA LEU A 56 -10.99 -17.00 -9.75
C LEU A 56 -9.81 -17.62 -10.50
N HIS A 57 -9.20 -16.87 -11.41
CA HIS A 57 -8.13 -17.36 -12.28
C HIS A 57 -6.72 -17.08 -11.75
N THR A 58 -6.58 -16.31 -10.67
CA THR A 58 -5.29 -16.09 -10.00
C THR A 58 -5.17 -16.90 -8.72
N ARG A 59 -6.11 -16.71 -7.80
CA ARG A 59 -6.10 -17.21 -6.42
C ARG A 59 -7.55 -17.37 -5.93
N PRO A 60 -8.26 -18.43 -6.34
CA PRO A 60 -9.72 -18.54 -6.24
C PRO A 60 -10.25 -18.45 -4.81
N ILE A 61 -9.46 -18.83 -3.81
CA ILE A 61 -9.86 -18.77 -2.40
C ILE A 61 -9.89 -17.33 -1.85
N ARG A 62 -9.19 -16.37 -2.47
CA ARG A 62 -9.25 -14.95 -2.05
C ARG A 62 -10.59 -14.31 -2.36
N GLY A 63 -11.22 -14.68 -3.48
CA GLY A 63 -12.47 -14.10 -3.94
C GLY A 63 -13.61 -14.20 -2.92
N PRO A 64 -13.95 -15.42 -2.45
CA PRO A 64 -14.94 -15.60 -1.39
C PRO A 64 -14.61 -14.86 -0.09
N LEU A 65 -13.32 -14.71 0.24
CA LEU A 65 -12.89 -13.94 1.42
C LEU A 65 -13.17 -12.44 1.23
N TYR A 66 -12.83 -11.87 0.08
CA TYR A 66 -13.16 -10.49 -0.26
C TYR A 66 -14.68 -10.27 -0.30
N ALA A 67 -15.43 -11.16 -0.94
CA ALA A 67 -16.89 -11.09 -0.99
C ALA A 67 -17.54 -11.16 0.40
N LEU A 68 -17.01 -12.00 1.31
CA LEU A 68 -17.45 -12.06 2.69
C LEU A 68 -17.20 -10.73 3.41
N TYR A 69 -15.97 -10.21 3.36
CA TYR A 69 -15.65 -8.95 4.03
C TYR A 69 -16.46 -7.77 3.46
N PHE A 70 -16.63 -7.71 2.15
CA PHE A 70 -17.47 -6.70 1.50
C PHE A 70 -18.93 -6.83 1.90
N SER A 71 -19.47 -8.05 2.01
CA SER A 71 -20.85 -8.26 2.47
C SER A 71 -21.06 -7.85 3.94
N LEU A 72 -20.02 -7.88 4.77
CA LEU A 72 -20.09 -7.50 6.18
C LEU A 72 -19.90 -5.99 6.41
N PHE A 73 -19.04 -5.34 5.63
CA PHE A 73 -18.57 -3.97 5.91
C PHE A 73 -18.90 -2.94 4.82
N GLY A 74 -19.29 -3.40 3.63
CA GLY A 74 -19.59 -2.55 2.48
C GLY A 74 -18.42 -1.62 2.16
N PHE A 75 -18.72 -0.34 1.95
CA PHE A 75 -17.72 0.66 1.60
C PHE A 75 -17.00 1.31 2.79
N SER A 76 -17.31 0.94 4.04
CA SER A 76 -16.63 1.56 5.19
C SER A 76 -15.17 1.07 5.29
N PRO A 77 -14.14 1.95 5.27
CA PRO A 77 -12.73 1.52 5.34
C PRO A 77 -12.34 0.96 6.73
N PHE A 78 -12.83 1.58 7.80
CA PHE A 78 -12.39 1.32 9.17
C PHE A 78 -12.48 -0.17 9.60
N PRO A 79 -13.61 -0.88 9.34
CA PRO A 79 -13.71 -2.30 9.70
C PRO A 79 -12.64 -3.18 9.04
N TYR A 80 -12.25 -2.89 7.80
CA TYR A 80 -11.20 -3.64 7.12
C TYR A 80 -9.86 -3.51 7.84
N HIS A 81 -9.43 -2.28 8.14
CA HIS A 81 -8.21 -2.04 8.89
C HIS A 81 -8.24 -2.73 10.27
N LEU A 82 -9.37 -2.68 10.97
CA LEU A 82 -9.53 -3.34 12.26
C LEU A 82 -9.41 -4.87 12.16
N VAL A 83 -10.07 -5.48 11.17
CA VAL A 83 -9.94 -6.93 10.91
C VAL A 83 -8.51 -7.30 10.55
N MET A 84 -7.80 -6.45 9.80
CA MET A 84 -6.40 -6.69 9.48
C MET A 84 -5.53 -6.72 10.74
N TYR A 85 -5.72 -5.76 11.63
CA TYR A 85 -5.02 -5.72 12.92
C TYR A 85 -5.36 -6.94 13.78
N LEU A 86 -6.64 -7.29 13.92
CA LEU A 86 -7.06 -8.44 14.72
C LEU A 86 -6.48 -9.75 14.19
N THR A 87 -6.48 -9.92 12.86
CA THR A 87 -5.89 -11.08 12.20
C THR A 87 -4.38 -11.15 12.44
N ARG A 88 -3.68 -10.01 12.39
CA ARG A 88 -2.25 -9.92 12.74
C ARG A 88 -1.99 -10.30 14.18
N LEU A 89 -2.77 -9.79 15.12
CA LEU A 89 -2.65 -10.12 16.53
C LEU A 89 -2.88 -11.62 16.77
N LEU A 90 -3.90 -12.21 16.15
CA LEU A 90 -4.16 -13.65 16.20
C LEU A 90 -2.98 -14.45 15.65
N GLY A 91 -2.39 -14.03 14.53
CA GLY A 91 -1.16 -14.62 14.00
C GLY A 91 0.01 -14.52 14.97
N GLY A 92 0.18 -13.37 15.64
CA GLY A 92 1.16 -13.16 16.70
C GLY A 92 0.99 -14.10 17.88
N ILE A 93 -0.26 -14.33 18.32
CA ILE A 93 -0.60 -15.32 19.36
C ILE A 93 -0.27 -16.73 18.88
N GLY A 94 -0.56 -17.06 17.61
CA GLY A 94 -0.19 -18.33 16.99
C GLY A 94 1.33 -18.56 16.99
N ALA A 95 2.12 -17.54 16.63
CA ALA A 95 3.57 -17.59 16.66
C ALA A 95 4.11 -17.73 18.09
N TRP A 96 3.58 -16.98 19.06
CA TRP A 96 3.92 -17.15 20.47
C TRP A 96 3.63 -18.57 20.97
N TRP A 97 2.49 -19.14 20.60
CA TRP A 97 2.16 -20.52 20.95
C TRP A 97 3.14 -21.51 20.31
N LEU A 98 3.43 -21.36 19.02
CA LEU A 98 4.43 -22.16 18.32
C LEU A 98 5.81 -22.11 19.00
N PHE A 99 6.31 -20.91 19.32
CA PHE A 99 7.61 -20.76 19.98
C PHE A 99 7.64 -21.41 21.37
N ASN A 100 6.54 -21.33 22.13
CA ASN A 100 6.42 -22.04 23.40
C ASN A 100 6.39 -23.55 23.26
N LEU A 101 5.87 -24.10 22.16
CA LEU A 101 5.95 -25.54 21.86
C LEU A 101 7.38 -25.96 21.44
N MET A 102 8.07 -25.09 20.71
CA MET A 102 9.44 -25.37 20.26
C MET A 102 10.48 -25.19 21.37
N TRP A 103 10.28 -24.27 22.30
CA TRP A 103 11.26 -23.94 23.35
C TRP A 103 10.59 -23.66 24.70
N GLU A 104 10.01 -24.68 25.32
CA GLU A 104 9.18 -24.56 26.54
C GLU A 104 9.84 -23.78 27.69
N LYS A 105 11.16 -23.94 27.89
CA LYS A 105 11.96 -23.31 28.97
C LYS A 105 12.45 -21.89 28.66
N ARG A 106 12.00 -21.27 27.57
CA ARG A 106 12.54 -19.97 27.08
C ARG A 106 11.45 -18.92 26.94
N ARG A 107 10.69 -18.71 28.02
CA ARG A 107 9.48 -17.88 28.04
C ARG A 107 9.72 -16.45 27.56
N THR A 108 10.75 -15.76 28.07
CA THR A 108 11.09 -14.39 27.68
C THR A 108 11.47 -14.32 26.21
N ALA A 109 12.34 -15.23 25.74
CA ALA A 109 12.78 -15.23 24.34
C ALA A 109 11.61 -15.52 23.39
N ASN A 110 10.74 -16.49 23.72
CA ASN A 110 9.56 -16.83 22.92
C ASN A 110 8.58 -15.67 22.83
N PHE A 111 8.35 -14.96 23.94
CA PHE A 111 7.50 -13.78 23.95
C PHE A 111 8.05 -12.69 23.02
N PHE A 112 9.34 -12.36 23.12
CA PHE A 112 9.91 -11.32 22.27
C PHE A 112 10.07 -11.74 20.81
N MET A 113 10.29 -13.02 20.50
CA MET A 113 10.19 -13.52 19.13
C MET A 113 8.78 -13.29 18.55
N ALA A 114 7.73 -13.50 19.35
CA ALA A 114 6.36 -13.25 18.92
C ALA A 114 6.06 -11.76 18.76
N VAL A 115 6.58 -10.90 19.64
CA VAL A 115 6.51 -9.43 19.47
C VAL A 115 7.18 -9.01 18.16
N LEU A 116 8.40 -9.49 17.90
CA LEU A 116 9.13 -9.17 16.67
C LEU A 116 8.39 -9.66 15.43
N PHE A 117 7.80 -10.85 15.46
CA PHE A 117 7.00 -11.37 14.35
C PHE A 117 5.74 -10.52 14.12
N THR A 118 5.03 -10.18 15.20
CA THR A 118 3.79 -9.39 15.13
C THR A 118 4.05 -7.98 14.61
N LEU A 119 5.19 -7.41 14.94
CA LEU A 119 5.62 -6.07 14.51
C LEU A 119 6.53 -6.11 13.28
N PHE A 120 6.58 -7.22 12.53
CA PHE A 120 7.57 -7.38 11.46
C PHE A 120 7.51 -6.21 10.46
N PRO A 121 8.54 -5.34 10.41
CA PRO A 121 8.50 -4.09 9.65
C PRO A 121 8.66 -4.29 8.13
N GLY A 122 8.98 -5.52 7.70
CA GLY A 122 9.17 -5.84 6.29
C GLY A 122 7.88 -5.98 5.48
N PHE A 123 6.69 -5.80 6.08
CA PHE A 123 5.41 -5.80 5.38
C PHE A 123 4.72 -4.44 5.50
N LEU A 124 4.74 -3.69 4.40
CA LEU A 124 4.27 -2.30 4.34
C LEU A 124 2.81 -2.16 3.87
N TRP A 125 2.27 -3.17 3.20
CA TRP A 125 0.91 -3.15 2.65
C TRP A 125 -0.22 -3.33 3.67
N TRP A 126 0.06 -3.15 4.96
CA TRP A 126 -0.97 -3.20 5.98
C TRP A 126 -1.87 -1.96 6.00
N VAL A 127 -1.45 -0.90 5.31
CA VAL A 127 -2.24 0.33 5.10
C VAL A 127 -3.25 0.20 3.95
N ALA A 128 -3.18 -0.88 3.15
CA ALA A 128 -4.21 -1.23 2.16
C ALA A 128 -5.18 -2.22 2.82
N GLY A 129 -6.24 -1.67 3.39
CA GLY A 129 -7.11 -2.38 4.33
C GLY A 129 -7.88 -3.53 3.69
N PHE A 130 -8.21 -3.43 2.39
CA PHE A 130 -9.06 -4.40 1.71
C PHE A 130 -8.25 -5.48 1.00
N GLU A 131 -7.38 -5.11 0.05
CA GLU A 131 -6.69 -6.07 -0.81
C GLU A 131 -5.81 -7.05 0.00
N PHE A 132 -5.06 -6.55 0.98
CA PHE A 132 -3.96 -7.32 1.56
C PHE A 132 -4.34 -8.24 2.74
N GLN A 133 -5.62 -8.34 3.07
CA GLN A 133 -6.12 -9.23 4.12
C GLN A 133 -5.69 -10.70 3.97
N PRO A 134 -5.73 -11.32 2.77
CA PRO A 134 -5.36 -12.73 2.60
C PRO A 134 -3.93 -13.03 3.04
N TYR A 135 -3.01 -12.06 2.89
CA TYR A 135 -1.60 -12.26 3.23
C TYR A 135 -1.38 -12.31 4.74
N VAL A 136 -2.02 -11.40 5.48
CA VAL A 136 -1.96 -11.36 6.95
C VAL A 136 -2.67 -12.59 7.55
N LEU A 137 -3.80 -13.00 6.97
CA LEU A 137 -4.49 -14.22 7.37
C LEU A 137 -3.66 -15.48 7.09
N SER A 138 -3.02 -15.55 5.92
CA SER A 138 -2.15 -16.67 5.53
C SER A 138 -1.00 -16.85 6.54
N VAL A 139 -0.23 -15.80 6.86
CA VAL A 139 0.89 -15.96 7.79
C VAL A 139 0.45 -16.32 9.21
N GLY A 140 -0.74 -15.88 9.64
CA GLY A 140 -1.32 -16.30 10.91
C GLY A 140 -1.70 -17.78 10.91
N LEU A 141 -2.41 -18.24 9.87
CA LEU A 141 -2.77 -19.64 9.68
C LEU A 141 -1.53 -20.54 9.54
N GLN A 142 -0.46 -20.07 8.90
CA GLN A 142 0.83 -20.74 8.82
C GLN A 142 1.38 -21.06 10.22
N ALA A 143 1.43 -20.07 11.12
CA ALA A 143 1.92 -20.27 12.49
C ALA A 143 1.08 -21.28 13.27
N PHE A 144 -0.25 -21.18 13.19
CA PHE A 144 -1.17 -22.14 13.81
C PHE A 144 -1.03 -23.55 13.21
N SER A 145 -0.90 -23.67 11.90
CA SER A 145 -0.77 -24.95 11.20
C SER A 145 0.49 -25.71 11.65
N ILE A 146 1.62 -25.00 11.83
CA ILE A 146 2.85 -25.59 12.37
C ILE A 146 2.67 -25.98 13.84
N ALA A 147 2.03 -25.13 14.66
CA ALA A 147 1.77 -25.44 16.07
C ALA A 147 0.85 -26.67 16.24
N PHE A 148 -0.22 -26.78 15.44
CA PHE A 148 -1.10 -27.95 15.40
C PHE A 148 -0.35 -29.21 14.95
N THR A 149 0.59 -29.08 14.01
CA THR A 149 1.48 -30.19 13.60
C THR A 149 2.28 -30.70 14.80
N LEU A 150 2.90 -29.81 15.58
CA LEU A 150 3.64 -30.22 16.79
C LEU A 150 2.73 -30.84 17.86
N LYS A 151 1.49 -30.35 18.02
CA LYS A 151 0.49 -30.96 18.92
C LYS A 151 0.02 -32.34 18.45
N ALA A 152 -0.15 -32.54 17.15
CA ALA A 152 -0.48 -33.84 16.60
C ALA A 152 0.63 -34.85 16.86
N VAL A 153 1.88 -34.45 16.59
CA VAL A 153 3.06 -35.31 16.75
C VAL A 153 3.37 -35.64 18.23
N SER A 154 3.02 -34.76 19.16
CA SER A 154 3.22 -34.96 20.60
C SER A 154 2.06 -35.63 21.33
N SER A 155 0.93 -35.86 20.67
CA SER A 155 -0.26 -36.44 21.30
C SER A 155 -0.22 -37.96 21.34
N ALA A 156 -0.28 -38.54 22.55
CA ALA A 156 -0.41 -39.99 22.74
C ALA A 156 -1.84 -40.50 22.44
N ALA A 157 -2.87 -39.70 22.74
CA ALA A 157 -4.27 -40.09 22.53
C ALA A 157 -4.68 -39.94 21.06
N LEU A 158 -5.21 -41.01 20.46
CA LEU A 158 -5.57 -41.07 19.04
C LEU A 158 -6.54 -39.98 18.61
N LEU A 159 -7.62 -39.75 19.36
CA LEU A 159 -8.62 -38.73 19.03
C LEU A 159 -8.04 -37.32 19.04
N LYS A 160 -7.19 -37.00 20.03
CA LYS A 160 -6.50 -35.70 20.11
C LYS A 160 -5.52 -35.54 18.95
N ARG A 161 -4.73 -36.58 18.66
CA ARG A 161 -3.81 -36.59 17.53
C ARG A 161 -4.56 -36.34 16.21
N LEU A 162 -5.66 -37.06 15.96
CA LEU A 162 -6.47 -36.89 14.75
C LEU A 162 -7.06 -35.48 14.66
N GLY A 163 -7.63 -34.95 15.75
CA GLY A 163 -8.17 -33.59 15.79
C GLY A 163 -7.11 -32.54 15.46
N TRP A 164 -5.91 -32.67 16.03
CA TRP A 164 -4.79 -31.77 15.71
C TRP A 164 -4.27 -31.94 14.29
N THR A 165 -4.22 -33.17 13.77
CA THR A 165 -3.87 -33.40 12.36
C THR A 165 -4.86 -32.72 11.43
N VAL A 166 -6.17 -32.89 11.65
CA VAL A 166 -7.22 -32.23 10.84
C VAL A 166 -7.09 -30.71 10.93
N ALA A 167 -6.90 -30.15 12.13
CA ALA A 167 -6.69 -28.71 12.30
C ALA A 167 -5.44 -28.22 11.55
N ALA A 168 -4.33 -28.97 11.60
CA ALA A 168 -3.11 -28.66 10.86
C ALA A 168 -3.33 -28.72 9.34
N LEU A 169 -4.07 -29.71 8.84
CA LEU A 169 -4.39 -29.85 7.41
C LEU A 169 -5.28 -28.69 6.91
N LEU A 170 -6.38 -28.38 7.60
CA LEU A 170 -7.31 -27.33 7.19
C LEU A 170 -6.64 -25.95 7.19
N SER A 171 -5.94 -25.60 8.27
CA SER A 171 -5.16 -24.36 8.32
C SER A 171 -4.01 -24.37 7.31
N GLY A 172 -3.41 -25.54 7.06
CA GLY A 172 -2.35 -25.79 6.07
C GLY A 172 -2.78 -25.47 4.65
N TRP A 173 -3.88 -26.06 4.21
CA TRP A 173 -4.43 -25.81 2.87
C TRP A 173 -4.95 -24.38 2.74
N ALA A 174 -5.59 -23.83 3.77
CA ALA A 174 -6.07 -22.45 3.76
C ALA A 174 -4.94 -21.44 3.58
N TYR A 175 -3.82 -21.56 4.31
CA TYR A 175 -2.75 -20.57 4.19
C TYR A 175 -2.04 -20.62 2.82
N LEU A 176 -1.84 -21.81 2.25
CA LEU A 176 -1.25 -21.99 0.91
C LEU A 176 -2.19 -21.51 -0.20
N ALA A 177 -3.50 -21.76 -0.05
CA ALA A 177 -4.47 -21.29 -1.02
C ALA A 177 -4.63 -19.76 -1.06
N LEU A 178 -4.39 -19.10 0.08
CA LEU A 178 -4.39 -17.63 0.14
C LEU A 178 -3.08 -17.05 -0.42
N VAL A 179 -1.94 -17.70 -0.17
CA VAL A 179 -0.61 -17.25 -0.61
C VAL A 179 0.24 -18.45 -1.01
N GLU A 180 0.37 -18.67 -2.33
CA GLU A 180 1.01 -19.85 -2.90
C GLU A 180 2.50 -19.95 -2.57
N TYR A 181 3.22 -18.82 -2.58
CA TYR A 181 4.66 -18.79 -2.31
C TYR A 181 4.99 -19.01 -0.83
N ALA A 182 3.99 -19.04 0.06
CA ALA A 182 4.18 -19.42 1.46
C ALA A 182 4.54 -20.91 1.63
N ILE A 183 4.42 -21.74 0.57
CA ILE A 183 4.82 -23.16 0.56
C ILE A 183 6.26 -23.39 1.04
N GLY A 184 7.14 -22.40 0.87
CA GLY A 184 8.51 -22.44 1.38
C GLY A 184 8.59 -22.68 2.90
N MET A 185 7.54 -22.32 3.64
CA MET A 185 7.47 -22.47 5.10
C MET A 185 7.14 -23.89 5.57
N GLU A 186 6.82 -24.80 4.66
CA GLU A 186 6.81 -26.24 4.95
C GLU A 186 8.21 -26.75 5.36
N ALA A 187 9.28 -26.06 4.93
CA ALA A 187 10.62 -26.31 5.44
C ALA A 187 10.71 -26.06 6.96
N LEU A 188 10.14 -24.93 7.45
CA LEU A 188 10.09 -24.64 8.88
C LEU A 188 9.25 -25.67 9.63
N ARG A 189 8.13 -26.13 9.04
CA ARG A 189 7.29 -27.19 9.63
C ARG A 189 8.08 -28.48 9.81
N LEU A 190 8.77 -28.94 8.76
CA LEU A 190 9.60 -30.13 8.78
C LEU A 190 10.73 -30.02 9.83
N ILE A 191 11.43 -28.88 9.85
CA ILE A 191 12.48 -28.57 10.82
C ILE A 191 11.94 -28.61 12.25
N SER A 192 10.73 -28.10 12.49
CA SER A 192 10.10 -28.09 13.80
C SER A 192 9.77 -29.51 14.30
N VAL A 193 9.29 -30.38 13.41
CA VAL A 193 9.05 -31.80 13.75
C VAL A 193 10.37 -32.54 13.97
N TYR A 194 11.40 -32.26 13.16
CA TYR A 194 12.73 -32.83 13.35
C TYR A 194 13.30 -32.46 14.73
N LEU A 195 13.22 -31.18 15.13
CA LEU A 195 13.62 -30.74 16.47
C LEU A 195 12.87 -31.49 17.58
N TYR A 196 11.56 -31.67 17.43
CA TYR A 196 10.75 -32.40 18.40
C TYR A 196 11.22 -33.86 18.53
N VAL A 197 11.36 -34.57 17.42
CA VAL A 197 11.82 -35.97 17.39
C VAL A 197 13.21 -36.11 18.00
N ARG A 198 14.13 -35.18 17.67
CA ARG A 198 15.52 -35.23 18.13
C ARG A 198 15.64 -34.99 19.63
N ARG A 199 14.80 -34.16 20.21
CA ARG A 199 14.77 -33.91 21.66
C ARG A 199 14.12 -35.03 22.46
N GLU A 200 13.09 -35.64 21.90
CA GLU A 200 12.47 -36.82 22.49
C GLU A 200 13.47 -38.00 22.55
N ASN A 201 14.38 -38.09 21.56
CA ASN A 201 15.34 -39.19 21.44
C ASN A 201 16.77 -38.71 21.10
N PRO A 202 17.51 -38.10 22.05
CA PRO A 202 18.80 -37.48 21.76
C PRO A 202 19.92 -38.46 21.39
N ALA A 203 19.81 -39.71 21.86
CA ALA A 203 20.83 -40.74 21.67
C ALA A 203 20.63 -41.59 20.40
N GLU A 204 19.52 -41.41 19.67
CA GLU A 204 19.26 -42.23 18.48
C GLU A 204 20.21 -41.90 17.33
N PRO A 205 20.59 -42.87 16.49
CA PRO A 205 21.30 -42.61 15.24
C PRO A 205 20.48 -41.72 14.29
N LEU A 206 21.18 -40.98 13.41
CA LEU A 206 20.52 -40.08 12.43
C LEU A 206 19.53 -40.82 11.53
N ALA A 207 19.85 -42.05 11.09
CA ALA A 207 18.98 -42.86 10.25
C ALA A 207 17.64 -43.21 10.94
N ALA A 208 17.70 -43.64 12.21
CA ALA A 208 16.49 -43.94 13.00
C ALA A 208 15.66 -42.67 13.29
N SER A 209 16.34 -41.54 13.54
CA SER A 209 15.68 -40.23 13.69
C SER A 209 14.97 -39.79 12.41
N ALA A 210 15.57 -40.05 11.23
CA ALA A 210 14.98 -39.73 9.92
C ALA A 210 13.76 -40.60 9.62
N GLU A 211 13.81 -41.91 9.90
CA GLU A 211 12.65 -42.79 9.76
C GLU A 211 11.48 -42.33 10.64
N ARG A 212 11.78 -41.99 11.91
CA ARG A 212 10.77 -41.50 12.85
C ARG A 212 10.20 -40.13 12.44
N LEU A 213 11.05 -39.23 11.94
CA LEU A 213 10.63 -37.96 11.35
C LEU A 213 9.64 -38.21 10.21
N LEU A 214 10.00 -39.06 9.24
CA LEU A 214 9.13 -39.37 8.10
C LEU A 214 7.80 -39.96 8.55
N LYS A 215 7.79 -40.92 9.48
CA LYS A 215 6.55 -41.52 10.02
C LYS A 215 5.66 -40.49 10.72
N LYS A 216 6.24 -39.63 11.55
CA LYS A 216 5.50 -38.59 12.29
C LYS A 216 5.03 -37.45 11.37
N TYR A 217 5.80 -37.13 10.33
CA TYR A 217 5.50 -36.06 9.38
C TYR A 217 4.61 -36.49 8.20
N ALA A 218 4.55 -37.79 7.87
CA ALA A 218 3.83 -38.31 6.72
C ALA A 218 2.38 -37.79 6.58
N PRO A 219 1.55 -37.73 7.64
CA PRO A 219 0.20 -37.17 7.52
C PRO A 219 0.18 -35.70 7.08
N HIS A 220 1.23 -34.94 7.43
CA HIS A 220 1.34 -33.51 7.15
C HIS A 220 1.95 -33.23 5.77
N LEU A 221 2.57 -34.21 5.11
CA LEU A 221 2.96 -34.10 3.69
C LEU A 221 1.76 -33.88 2.76
N LEU A 222 0.55 -34.24 3.21
CA LEU A 222 -0.69 -33.94 2.49
C LEU A 222 -0.92 -32.43 2.31
N ILE A 223 -0.31 -31.57 3.12
CA ILE A 223 -0.46 -30.10 3.01
C ILE A 223 0.18 -29.59 1.71
N PRO A 224 1.51 -29.66 1.54
CA PRO A 224 2.13 -29.29 0.28
C PRO A 224 1.73 -30.23 -0.86
N GLY A 225 1.53 -31.53 -0.60
CA GLY A 225 1.22 -32.51 -1.64
C GLY A 225 -0.11 -32.24 -2.34
N VAL A 226 -1.20 -32.05 -1.58
CA VAL A 226 -2.53 -31.74 -2.16
C VAL A 226 -2.51 -30.37 -2.82
N PHE A 227 -1.87 -29.38 -2.20
CA PHE A 227 -1.77 -28.03 -2.78
C PHE A 227 -1.01 -28.04 -4.11
N LEU A 228 0.16 -28.67 -4.18
CA LEU A 228 0.96 -28.77 -5.41
C LEU A 228 0.23 -29.55 -6.49
N PHE A 229 -0.45 -30.65 -6.12
CA PHE A 229 -1.25 -31.41 -7.07
C PHE A 229 -2.36 -30.55 -7.68
N TRP A 230 -3.12 -29.85 -6.83
CA TRP A 230 -4.16 -28.94 -7.29
C TRP A 230 -3.59 -27.79 -8.12
N TYR A 231 -2.55 -27.10 -7.63
CA TYR A 231 -1.99 -25.90 -8.24
C TYR A 231 -1.32 -26.18 -9.59
N GLN A 232 -0.66 -27.33 -9.75
CA GLN A 232 0.09 -27.66 -10.97
C GLN A 232 -0.74 -28.41 -12.02
N PHE A 233 -1.70 -29.25 -11.60
CA PHE A 233 -2.41 -30.14 -12.54
C PHE A 233 -3.89 -29.79 -12.72
N LEU A 234 -4.53 -29.13 -11.75
CA LEU A 234 -5.97 -28.85 -11.79
C LEU A 234 -6.27 -27.36 -12.01
N PHE A 235 -5.40 -26.47 -11.51
CA PHE A 235 -5.59 -25.03 -11.56
C PHE A 235 -4.97 -24.43 -12.81
N ASP A 236 -5.80 -23.87 -13.69
CA ASP A 236 -5.34 -23.14 -14.88
C ASP A 236 -4.94 -21.71 -14.51
N ASN A 237 -3.68 -21.53 -14.12
CA ASN A 237 -3.13 -20.21 -13.79
C ASN A 237 -2.75 -19.45 -15.06
N TRP A 238 -3.47 -18.36 -15.34
CA TRP A 238 -3.20 -17.54 -16.53
C TRP A 238 -1.83 -16.84 -16.48
N ARG A 239 -1.21 -16.67 -15.30
CA ARG A 239 0.17 -16.17 -15.17
C ARG A 239 1.18 -17.25 -15.57
N LYS A 240 1.22 -17.63 -16.85
CA LYS A 240 2.20 -18.59 -17.40
C LYS A 240 3.67 -18.17 -17.18
N ALA A 241 3.93 -16.89 -16.92
CA ALA A 241 5.26 -16.41 -16.51
C ALA A 241 5.75 -17.00 -15.16
N GLN A 242 4.86 -17.59 -14.35
CA GLN A 242 5.18 -18.30 -13.11
C GLN A 242 5.22 -19.82 -13.29
N ASP A 243 5.17 -20.33 -14.53
CA ASP A 243 5.33 -21.77 -14.80
C ASP A 243 6.73 -22.23 -14.37
N ALA A 244 6.76 -23.16 -13.42
CA ALA A 244 7.97 -23.74 -12.88
C ALA A 244 8.85 -24.37 -13.97
N GLY A 245 8.25 -24.92 -15.04
CA GLY A 245 8.99 -25.52 -16.16
C GLY A 245 9.77 -24.47 -16.95
N THR A 246 9.15 -23.34 -17.24
CA THR A 246 9.79 -22.22 -17.97
C THR A 246 10.91 -21.58 -17.15
N GLN A 247 10.72 -21.43 -15.84
CA GLN A 247 11.75 -20.87 -14.96
C GLN A 247 12.92 -21.84 -14.73
N LEU A 248 12.65 -23.15 -14.61
CA LEU A 248 13.71 -24.16 -14.55
C LEU A 248 14.52 -24.20 -15.85
N SER A 249 13.89 -24.13 -17.02
CA SER A 249 14.62 -24.16 -18.29
C SER A 249 15.57 -22.96 -18.45
N VAL A 250 15.18 -21.79 -17.93
CA VAL A 250 16.04 -20.59 -17.93
C VAL A 250 17.21 -20.72 -16.96
N LEU A 251 17.02 -21.39 -15.82
CA LEU A 251 18.10 -21.70 -14.88
C LEU A 251 19.16 -22.63 -15.49
N PHE A 252 18.73 -23.62 -16.27
CA PHE A 252 19.63 -24.57 -16.92
C PHE A 252 20.24 -24.06 -18.23
N SER A 253 19.67 -23.04 -18.86
CA SER A 253 20.17 -22.49 -20.13
C SER A 253 21.36 -21.54 -19.95
N SER A 254 21.59 -21.00 -18.75
CA SER A 254 22.68 -20.03 -18.49
C SER A 254 23.25 -20.16 -17.08
N PRO A 255 24.52 -20.60 -16.92
CA PRO A 255 25.21 -20.64 -15.64
C PRO A 255 25.32 -19.26 -14.95
N LEU A 256 25.44 -18.17 -15.73
CA LEU A 256 25.46 -16.81 -15.19
C LEU A 256 24.10 -16.43 -14.57
N THR A 257 23.00 -16.84 -15.20
CA THR A 257 21.65 -16.60 -14.67
C THR A 257 21.44 -17.37 -13.37
N ALA A 258 21.90 -18.62 -13.29
CA ALA A 258 21.88 -19.40 -12.05
C ALA A 258 22.71 -18.74 -10.93
N LEU A 259 23.90 -18.21 -11.24
CA LEU A 259 24.72 -17.48 -10.27
C LEU A 259 24.01 -16.20 -9.77
N TRP A 260 23.39 -15.45 -10.69
CA TRP A 260 22.62 -14.25 -10.33
C TRP A 260 21.42 -14.59 -9.42
N ARG A 261 20.74 -15.71 -9.66
CA ARG A 261 19.65 -16.18 -8.79
C ARG A 261 20.12 -16.49 -7.36
N LEU A 262 21.34 -16.98 -7.19
CA LEU A 262 21.92 -17.15 -5.85
C LEU A 262 22.16 -15.81 -5.15
N VAL A 263 22.55 -14.77 -5.90
CA VAL A 263 22.67 -13.40 -5.37
C VAL A 263 21.30 -12.86 -4.95
N GLU A 264 20.27 -13.05 -5.78
CA GLU A 264 18.89 -12.66 -5.46
C GLU A 264 18.33 -13.42 -4.25
N LEU A 265 18.69 -14.70 -4.11
CA LEU A 265 18.36 -15.51 -2.95
C LEU A 265 19.04 -15.00 -1.68
N ALA A 266 20.33 -14.70 -1.74
CA ALA A 266 21.07 -14.11 -0.62
C ALA A 266 20.50 -12.73 -0.24
N ARG A 267 20.21 -11.88 -1.23
CA ARG A 267 19.57 -10.57 -1.03
C ARG A 267 18.19 -10.71 -0.38
N SER A 268 17.36 -11.63 -0.88
CA SER A 268 16.01 -11.85 -0.36
C SER A 268 16.04 -12.39 1.07
N TRP A 269 16.96 -13.31 1.35
CA TRP A 269 17.20 -13.84 2.69
C TRP A 269 17.64 -12.74 3.66
N LEU A 270 18.61 -11.90 3.26
CA LEU A 270 19.08 -10.77 4.07
C LEU A 270 17.98 -9.74 4.32
N ASN A 271 17.15 -9.46 3.31
CA ASN A 271 16.00 -8.59 3.45
C ASN A 271 15.00 -9.15 4.46
N ALA A 272 14.56 -10.40 4.31
CA ALA A 272 13.58 -11.00 5.21
C ALA A 272 14.09 -11.16 6.66
N ALA A 273 15.37 -11.51 6.85
CA ALA A 273 15.93 -11.77 8.18
C ALA A 273 16.44 -10.51 8.91
N LEU A 274 17.07 -9.58 8.19
CA LEU A 274 17.87 -8.50 8.79
C LEU A 274 17.45 -7.11 8.31
N PHE A 275 17.49 -6.83 7.00
CA PHE A 275 17.30 -5.45 6.51
C PHE A 275 15.87 -4.93 6.66
N ALA A 276 14.88 -5.81 6.85
CA ALA A 276 13.52 -5.42 7.24
C ALA A 276 13.51 -4.52 8.48
N TRP A 277 14.46 -4.67 9.40
CA TRP A 277 14.48 -3.94 10.66
C TRP A 277 15.05 -2.51 10.58
N VAL A 278 15.62 -2.14 9.43
CA VAL A 278 16.31 -0.85 9.26
C VAL A 278 15.84 -0.10 8.01
N VAL A 279 15.67 -0.79 6.88
CA VAL A 279 15.33 -0.14 5.59
C VAL A 279 13.94 0.50 5.63
N PRO A 280 12.87 -0.20 6.05
CA PRO A 280 11.56 0.42 6.29
C PRO A 280 11.59 1.62 7.23
N PHE A 281 12.43 1.61 8.27
CA PHE A 281 12.56 2.76 9.17
C PHE A 281 13.13 3.96 8.41
N TYR A 282 14.23 3.76 7.68
CA TYR A 282 14.84 4.82 6.89
C TYR A 282 13.87 5.41 5.85
N GLN A 283 13.16 4.55 5.12
CA GLN A 283 12.21 4.95 4.08
C GLN A 283 10.98 5.68 4.64
N ASN A 284 10.46 5.21 5.78
CA ASN A 284 9.18 5.67 6.30
C ASN A 284 9.29 6.71 7.43
N PHE A 285 10.44 6.89 8.08
CA PHE A 285 10.57 7.85 9.18
C PHE A 285 10.95 9.26 8.71
N TYR A 286 11.99 9.39 7.88
CA TYR A 286 12.58 10.69 7.54
C TYR A 286 11.76 11.53 6.56
N ASN A 287 10.90 10.90 5.77
CA ASN A 287 10.04 11.58 4.79
C ASN A 287 8.75 12.15 5.42
N ASN A 288 8.59 12.05 6.74
CA ASN A 288 7.40 12.52 7.44
C ASN A 288 7.53 13.96 7.96
N ARG A 289 6.38 14.63 8.14
CA ARG A 289 6.33 15.95 8.77
C ARG A 289 6.73 15.84 10.25
N LEU A 290 7.30 16.92 10.81
CA LEU A 290 7.76 16.95 12.20
C LEU A 290 6.66 16.55 13.20
N LYS A 291 5.41 16.97 12.97
CA LYS A 291 4.26 16.59 13.82
C LYS A 291 4.03 15.08 13.84
N ASP A 292 4.17 14.41 12.70
CA ASP A 292 3.89 12.99 12.55
C ASP A 292 5.04 12.16 13.13
N ILE A 293 6.28 12.65 13.00
CA ILE A 293 7.46 12.14 13.70
C ILE A 293 7.29 12.24 15.23
N ALA A 294 6.85 13.40 15.75
CA ALA A 294 6.65 13.59 17.18
C ALA A 294 5.57 12.66 17.75
N ILE A 295 4.47 12.44 17.02
CA ILE A 295 3.44 11.46 17.37
C ILE A 295 4.03 10.04 17.36
N GLY A 296 4.79 9.67 16.32
CA GLY A 296 5.45 8.36 16.25
C GLY A 296 6.42 8.11 17.41
N LEU A 297 7.20 9.12 17.79
CA LEU A 297 8.11 9.07 18.94
C LEU A 297 7.39 8.93 20.28
N SER A 298 6.25 9.61 20.47
CA SER A 298 5.49 9.53 21.72
C SER A 298 4.87 8.13 21.94
N PHE A 299 4.28 7.54 20.89
CA PHE A 299 3.78 6.17 20.94
C PHE A 299 4.92 5.16 21.09
N THR A 300 6.05 5.38 20.42
CA THR A 300 7.24 4.53 20.58
C THR A 300 7.76 4.57 22.01
N ALA A 301 7.82 5.75 22.64
CA ALA A 301 8.21 5.86 24.05
C ALA A 301 7.28 5.05 24.97
N LEU A 302 5.96 5.12 24.74
CA LEU A 302 4.99 4.31 25.48
C LEU A 302 5.18 2.80 25.25
N ILE A 303 5.42 2.38 24.01
CA ILE A 303 5.73 0.98 23.67
C ILE A 303 6.98 0.52 24.42
N LEU A 304 8.04 1.32 24.46
CA LEU A 304 9.27 0.99 25.17
C LEU A 304 9.05 0.84 26.68
N VAL A 305 8.19 1.66 27.29
CA VAL A 305 7.78 1.50 28.69
C VAL A 305 7.10 0.14 28.90
N VAL A 306 6.17 -0.24 28.02
CA VAL A 306 5.49 -1.54 28.08
C VAL A 306 6.48 -2.70 27.86
N VAL A 307 7.44 -2.56 26.94
CA VAL A 307 8.51 -3.55 26.70
C VAL A 307 9.39 -3.74 27.94
N VAL A 308 9.80 -2.65 28.59
CA VAL A 308 10.58 -2.71 29.83
C VAL A 308 9.78 -3.38 30.95
N TRP A 309 8.49 -3.08 31.04
CA TRP A 309 7.59 -3.72 32.00
C TRP A 309 7.43 -5.22 31.73
N ALA A 310 7.21 -5.61 30.47
CA ALA A 310 7.14 -7.00 30.03
C ALA A 310 8.45 -7.75 30.35
N LEU A 311 9.61 -7.14 30.08
CA LEU A 311 10.93 -7.70 30.39
C LEU A 311 11.09 -7.96 31.90
N ARG A 312 10.71 -7.00 32.75
CA ARG A 312 10.78 -7.15 34.22
C ARG A 312 9.84 -8.23 34.71
N TYR A 313 8.62 -8.29 34.17
CA TYR A 313 7.62 -9.29 34.49
C TYR A 313 8.09 -10.71 34.16
N LEU A 314 8.57 -10.93 32.93
CA LEU A 314 8.97 -12.26 32.45
C LEU A 314 10.25 -12.75 33.13
N LYS A 315 11.24 -11.87 33.38
CA LYS A 315 12.44 -12.23 34.14
C LYS A 315 12.14 -12.66 35.57
N LYS A 316 11.22 -11.96 36.24
CA LYS A 316 10.79 -12.34 37.60
C LYS A 316 10.15 -13.74 37.61
N ALA A 317 9.46 -14.10 36.53
CA ALA A 317 8.87 -15.43 36.38
C ALA A 317 9.89 -16.52 36.01
N GLU A 318 10.97 -16.17 35.29
CA GLU A 318 12.04 -17.10 34.89
C GLU A 318 13.14 -17.32 35.93
N ALA A 319 13.22 -16.50 36.99
CA ALA A 319 14.27 -16.53 38.02
C ALA A 319 14.34 -17.83 38.87
N THR A 320 13.58 -18.87 38.50
CA THR A 320 13.53 -20.18 39.17
C THR A 320 14.11 -21.33 38.34
N GLU A 321 14.59 -21.09 37.11
CA GLU A 321 15.18 -22.13 36.25
C GLU A 321 16.71 -21.98 36.10
N ASP A 322 17.45 -23.08 36.30
CA ASP A 322 18.91 -23.13 36.18
C ASP A 322 19.42 -22.72 34.79
N GLU A 323 20.35 -21.77 34.75
CA GLU A 323 21.03 -21.26 33.55
C GLU A 323 22.06 -22.24 32.93
N SER A 324 21.93 -23.55 33.16
CA SER A 324 22.90 -24.53 32.65
C SER A 324 22.72 -24.82 31.15
N ASN A 325 23.83 -24.66 30.43
CA ASN A 325 24.07 -24.94 29.00
C ASN A 325 23.07 -24.34 27.97
N THR A 326 23.12 -23.03 27.77
CA THR A 326 22.34 -22.28 26.75
C THR A 326 22.90 -22.38 25.32
N ARG A 327 24.03 -23.06 25.09
CA ARG A 327 24.70 -23.14 23.79
C ARG A 327 23.91 -23.95 22.73
N PRO A 328 23.34 -25.13 23.04
CA PRO A 328 22.56 -25.90 22.07
C PRO A 328 21.34 -25.12 21.57
N TRP A 329 20.63 -24.46 22.48
CA TRP A 329 19.46 -23.64 22.16
C TRP A 329 19.79 -22.46 21.22
N ARG A 330 20.90 -21.75 21.46
CA ARG A 330 21.35 -20.65 20.60
C ARG A 330 21.66 -21.13 19.19
N ASN A 331 22.34 -22.27 19.08
CA ASN A 331 22.64 -22.88 17.79
C ASN A 331 21.35 -23.30 17.06
N GLU A 332 20.37 -23.87 17.77
CA GLU A 332 19.06 -24.18 17.19
C GLU A 332 18.39 -22.95 16.57
N LEU A 333 18.32 -21.82 17.28
CA LEU A 333 17.74 -20.60 16.72
C LEU A 333 18.44 -20.17 15.41
N LEU A 334 19.78 -20.25 15.38
CA LEU A 334 20.54 -19.86 14.19
C LEU A 334 20.24 -20.75 12.99
N TRP A 335 20.39 -22.08 13.11
CA TRP A 335 20.23 -22.95 11.94
C TRP A 335 18.74 -23.12 11.55
N VAL A 336 17.82 -23.14 12.50
CA VAL A 336 16.37 -23.21 12.23
C VAL A 336 15.90 -21.95 11.53
N GLY A 337 16.30 -20.78 12.06
CA GLY A 337 15.97 -19.50 11.44
C GLY A 337 16.60 -19.35 10.06
N PHE A 338 17.86 -19.78 9.89
CA PHE A 338 18.56 -19.72 8.61
C PHE A 338 17.87 -20.58 7.54
N LEU A 339 17.69 -21.89 7.81
CA LEU A 339 17.08 -22.83 6.87
C LEU A 339 15.59 -22.53 6.65
N GLY A 340 14.86 -22.13 7.68
CA GLY A 340 13.46 -21.74 7.58
C GLY A 340 13.27 -20.49 6.72
N THR A 341 14.12 -19.47 6.90
CA THR A 341 14.07 -18.24 6.07
C THR A 341 14.45 -18.57 4.63
N LEU A 342 15.49 -19.39 4.42
CA LEU A 342 15.89 -19.86 3.10
C LEU A 342 14.74 -20.60 2.39
N GLY A 343 14.07 -21.51 3.10
CA GLY A 343 12.87 -22.17 2.61
C GLY A 343 11.78 -21.18 2.23
N GLY A 344 11.49 -20.19 3.08
CA GLY A 344 10.46 -19.18 2.85
C GLY A 344 10.72 -18.25 1.66
N VAL A 345 11.98 -17.86 1.39
CA VAL A 345 12.31 -16.96 0.27
C VAL A 345 12.55 -17.71 -1.05
N LEU A 346 12.83 -19.02 -1.02
CA LEU A 346 13.17 -19.79 -2.20
C LEU A 346 12.06 -19.78 -3.28
N PRO A 347 10.77 -20.04 -2.96
CA PRO A 347 9.70 -19.97 -3.96
C PRO A 347 9.56 -18.59 -4.62
N VAL A 348 9.83 -17.51 -3.87
CA VAL A 348 9.76 -16.13 -4.37
C VAL A 348 10.81 -15.92 -5.46
N VAL A 349 12.06 -16.33 -5.21
CA VAL A 349 13.17 -16.19 -6.15
C VAL A 349 13.02 -17.09 -7.37
N LEU A 350 12.53 -18.32 -7.17
CA LEU A 350 12.21 -19.23 -8.27
C LEU A 350 11.09 -18.70 -9.16
N ALA A 351 10.17 -17.90 -8.62
CA ALA A 351 9.13 -17.20 -9.37
C ALA A 351 9.61 -15.88 -10.02
N ASN A 352 10.93 -15.68 -10.17
CA ASN A 352 11.54 -14.48 -10.72
C ASN A 352 11.16 -13.19 -9.97
N ARG A 353 11.06 -13.27 -8.64
CA ARG A 353 10.81 -12.12 -7.76
C ARG A 353 11.91 -12.01 -6.71
N VAL A 354 12.10 -10.82 -6.18
CA VAL A 354 13.08 -10.55 -5.11
C VAL A 354 12.33 -9.90 -3.96
N VAL A 355 12.66 -10.27 -2.73
CA VAL A 355 12.08 -9.59 -1.56
C VAL A 355 12.66 -8.18 -1.50
N THR A 356 11.81 -7.15 -1.61
CA THR A 356 12.16 -5.73 -1.46
C THR A 356 11.07 -5.01 -0.69
N PHE A 357 11.38 -3.84 -0.11
CA PHE A 357 10.44 -3.14 0.78
C PHE A 357 9.62 -2.06 0.09
N GLU A 358 9.98 -1.63 -1.11
CA GLU A 358 9.26 -0.55 -1.82
C GLU A 358 7.87 -1.01 -2.28
N ARG A 359 7.81 -1.76 -3.38
CA ARG A 359 6.55 -2.18 -4.01
C ARG A 359 6.05 -3.54 -3.54
N ILE A 360 6.96 -4.48 -3.27
CA ILE A 360 6.61 -5.91 -3.18
C ILE A 360 6.92 -6.52 -1.80
N SER A 361 6.72 -5.72 -0.76
CA SER A 361 6.99 -6.07 0.64
C SER A 361 6.23 -7.32 1.13
N GLN A 362 5.11 -7.68 0.50
CA GLN A 362 4.34 -8.90 0.78
C GLN A 362 5.13 -10.21 0.59
N TYR A 363 6.21 -10.22 -0.19
CA TYR A 363 7.06 -11.41 -0.34
C TYR A 363 7.94 -11.67 0.89
N ALA A 364 8.18 -10.67 1.74
CA ALA A 364 8.92 -10.86 3.00
C ALA A 364 8.08 -11.59 4.06
N LEU A 365 6.75 -11.52 3.97
CA LEU A 365 5.84 -11.86 5.06
C LEU A 365 5.87 -13.35 5.45
N PRO A 366 5.83 -14.35 4.54
CA PRO A 366 5.87 -15.75 4.96
C PRO A 366 7.16 -16.13 5.71
N ALA A 367 8.30 -15.65 5.22
CA ALA A 367 9.62 -15.91 5.77
C ALA A 367 9.87 -15.19 7.11
N SER A 368 9.08 -14.16 7.44
CA SER A 368 9.23 -13.36 8.66
C SER A 368 9.26 -14.21 9.93
N LEU A 369 8.45 -15.28 10.00
CA LEU A 369 8.39 -16.18 11.16
C LEU A 369 9.73 -16.87 11.42
N ALA A 370 10.43 -17.32 10.38
CA ALA A 370 11.77 -17.89 10.51
C ALA A 370 12.86 -16.80 10.65
N GLY A 371 12.66 -15.64 10.00
CA GLY A 371 13.56 -14.51 10.09
C GLY A 371 13.74 -14.02 11.53
N VAL A 372 12.64 -13.93 12.30
CA VAL A 372 12.73 -13.53 13.71
C VAL A 372 13.39 -14.56 14.62
N ILE A 373 13.30 -15.86 14.27
CA ILE A 373 14.04 -16.93 14.95
C ILE A 373 15.54 -16.73 14.72
N PHE A 374 15.94 -16.48 13.47
CA PHE A 374 17.34 -16.23 13.12
C PHE A 374 17.89 -14.99 13.84
N LEU A 375 17.17 -13.87 13.75
CA LEU A 375 17.54 -12.62 14.41
C LEU A 375 17.68 -12.80 15.92
N SER A 376 16.76 -13.54 16.54
CA SER A 376 16.84 -13.86 17.97
C SER A 376 18.03 -14.74 18.29
N GLY A 377 18.36 -15.72 17.45
CA GLY A 377 19.59 -16.50 17.54
C GLY A 377 20.85 -15.63 17.50
N LEU A 378 20.92 -14.69 16.56
CA LEU A 378 22.02 -13.74 16.44
C LEU A 378 22.16 -12.87 17.70
N LEU A 379 21.05 -12.29 18.17
CA LEU A 379 21.01 -11.47 19.38
C LEU A 379 21.49 -12.24 20.63
N HIS A 380 21.14 -13.52 20.72
CA HIS A 380 21.51 -14.37 21.85
C HIS A 380 22.94 -14.93 21.77
N SER A 381 23.50 -15.01 20.58
CA SER A 381 24.82 -15.59 20.34
C SER A 381 25.94 -14.56 20.37
N VAL A 382 25.68 -13.35 19.86
CA VAL A 382 26.69 -12.29 19.71
C VAL A 382 26.73 -11.36 20.92
N PHE A 383 25.57 -10.96 21.44
CA PHE A 383 25.51 -9.85 22.41
C PHE A 383 25.30 -10.31 23.85
N PRO A 384 25.98 -9.67 24.83
CA PRO A 384 25.78 -9.92 26.25
C PRO A 384 24.39 -9.45 26.69
N LYS A 385 23.91 -9.97 27.83
CA LYS A 385 22.55 -9.74 28.35
C LYS A 385 22.11 -8.25 28.35
N PRO A 386 22.87 -7.26 28.87
CA PRO A 386 22.41 -5.87 28.89
C PRO A 386 22.24 -5.30 27.48
N LEU A 387 23.27 -5.45 26.62
CA LEU A 387 23.23 -4.95 25.25
C LEU A 387 22.13 -5.63 24.41
N ARG A 388 21.88 -6.92 24.63
CA ARG A 388 20.80 -7.67 23.96
C ARG A 388 19.43 -7.05 24.18
N TYR A 389 19.08 -6.71 25.43
CA TYR A 389 17.78 -6.13 25.72
C TYR A 389 17.67 -4.70 25.17
N THR A 390 18.76 -3.94 25.17
CA THR A 390 18.82 -2.62 24.52
C THR A 390 18.61 -2.73 23.02
N LEU A 391 19.29 -3.66 22.33
CA LEU A 391 19.13 -3.88 20.90
C LEU A 391 17.72 -4.36 20.55
N LEU A 392 17.15 -5.27 21.35
CA LEU A 392 15.78 -5.73 21.18
C LEU A 392 14.76 -4.59 21.33
N ALA A 393 14.91 -3.75 22.35
CA ALA A 393 14.09 -2.57 22.54
C ALA A 393 14.26 -1.59 21.36
N GLY A 394 15.50 -1.39 20.88
CA GLY A 394 15.80 -0.60 19.69
C GLY A 394 15.09 -1.13 18.44
N LEU A 395 15.14 -2.45 18.17
CA LEU A 395 14.46 -3.08 17.04
C LEU A 395 12.94 -2.90 17.10
N ILE A 396 12.33 -3.07 18.28
CA ILE A 396 10.90 -2.82 18.50
C ILE A 396 10.58 -1.33 18.27
N GLY A 397 11.44 -0.43 18.73
CA GLY A 397 11.29 1.01 18.51
C GLY A 397 11.39 1.39 17.03
N LEU A 398 12.36 0.84 16.29
CA LEU A 398 12.50 1.06 14.84
C LEU A 398 11.28 0.52 14.08
N ALA A 399 10.78 -0.66 14.44
CA ALA A 399 9.57 -1.22 13.84
C ALA A 399 8.33 -0.35 14.12
N ALA A 400 8.16 0.13 15.36
CA ALA A 400 7.07 1.05 15.72
C ALA A 400 7.15 2.35 14.91
N LEU A 401 8.32 2.99 14.86
CA LEU A 401 8.53 4.22 14.08
C LEU A 401 8.30 4.01 12.58
N SER A 402 8.70 2.85 12.04
CA SER A 402 8.45 2.48 10.64
C SER A 402 6.94 2.44 10.35
N HIS A 403 6.16 1.77 11.20
CA HIS A 403 4.72 1.64 11.01
C HIS A 403 3.95 2.94 11.26
N HIS A 404 4.34 3.74 12.26
CA HIS A 404 3.76 5.07 12.46
C HIS A 404 4.04 6.01 11.29
N GLY A 405 5.28 5.99 10.78
CA GLY A 405 5.68 6.78 9.63
C GLY A 405 4.94 6.36 8.35
N LEU A 406 4.79 5.06 8.12
CA LEU A 406 4.06 4.52 6.98
C LEU A 406 2.57 4.89 7.03
N ALA A 407 1.92 4.73 8.19
CA ALA A 407 0.51 5.10 8.35
C ALA A 407 0.29 6.61 8.13
N ALA A 408 1.21 7.45 8.60
CA ALA A 408 1.13 8.89 8.37
C ALA A 408 1.27 9.25 6.88
N GLN A 409 2.19 8.58 6.16
CA GLN A 409 2.34 8.76 4.71
C GLN A 409 1.09 8.33 3.95
N ALA A 410 0.52 7.16 4.27
CA ALA A 410 -0.70 6.67 3.64
C ALA A 410 -1.89 7.64 3.84
N VAL A 411 -2.11 8.08 5.09
CA VAL A 411 -3.16 9.08 5.40
C VAL A 411 -2.93 10.39 4.64
N GLN A 412 -1.67 10.82 4.45
CA GLN A 412 -1.38 12.03 3.70
C GLN A 412 -1.61 11.85 2.19
N GLU A 413 -1.21 10.71 1.61
CA GLU A 413 -1.45 10.34 0.21
C GLU A 413 -2.97 10.33 -0.08
N GLU A 414 -3.74 9.65 0.77
CA GLU A 414 -5.21 9.57 0.66
C GLU A 414 -5.87 10.95 0.78
N ARG A 415 -5.43 11.80 1.71
CA ARG A 415 -5.96 13.17 1.85
C ARG A 415 -5.65 14.05 0.64
N LEU A 416 -4.46 13.91 0.05
CA LEU A 416 -4.09 14.64 -1.17
C LEU A 416 -4.97 14.22 -2.35
N ILE A 417 -5.14 12.91 -2.57
CA ILE A 417 -6.01 12.38 -3.64
C ILE A 417 -7.47 12.79 -3.41
N ALA A 418 -7.98 12.66 -2.18
CA ALA A 418 -9.34 13.07 -1.84
C ALA A 418 -9.54 14.58 -2.06
N GLY A 419 -8.59 15.41 -1.63
CA GLY A 419 -8.63 16.85 -1.83
C GLY A 419 -8.56 17.24 -3.30
N PHE A 420 -7.73 16.56 -4.09
CA PHE A 420 -7.64 16.74 -5.53
C PHE A 420 -8.99 16.49 -6.19
N TRP A 421 -9.60 15.32 -5.96
CA TRP A 421 -10.85 14.95 -6.62
C TRP A 421 -12.03 15.81 -6.18
N ARG A 422 -12.05 16.29 -4.93
CA ARG A 422 -13.04 17.28 -4.49
C ARG A 422 -12.94 18.60 -5.22
N GLN A 423 -11.72 19.08 -5.51
CA GLN A 423 -11.53 20.25 -6.37
C GLN A 423 -11.93 19.97 -7.82
N VAL A 424 -11.60 18.80 -8.35
CA VAL A 424 -12.01 18.40 -9.71
C VAL A 424 -13.52 18.40 -9.85
N VAL A 425 -14.28 17.95 -8.85
CA VAL A 425 -15.75 18.01 -8.89
C VAL A 425 -16.28 19.45 -8.97
N TRP A 426 -15.66 20.41 -8.28
CA TRP A 426 -16.01 21.82 -8.43
C TRP A 426 -15.72 22.34 -9.85
N ARG A 427 -14.61 21.88 -10.45
CA ARG A 427 -14.13 22.36 -11.75
C ARG A 427 -14.79 21.68 -12.95
N ALA A 428 -15.17 20.43 -12.80
CA ALA A 428 -15.66 19.54 -13.84
C ALA A 428 -16.94 18.84 -13.35
N PRO A 429 -18.11 19.49 -13.46
CA PRO A 429 -19.37 18.89 -13.01
C PRO A 429 -19.68 17.55 -13.68
N GLY A 430 -19.24 17.35 -14.93
CA GLY A 430 -19.23 16.05 -15.58
C GLY A 430 -17.98 15.89 -16.45
N ILE A 431 -17.57 14.63 -16.68
CA ILE A 431 -16.49 14.27 -17.60
C ILE A 431 -17.03 13.23 -18.57
N ARG A 432 -16.86 13.46 -19.87
CA ARG A 432 -17.32 12.56 -20.94
C ARG A 432 -16.66 11.17 -20.83
N SER A 433 -17.44 10.12 -21.04
CA SER A 433 -16.94 8.74 -21.11
C SER A 433 -15.95 8.57 -22.28
N GLY A 434 -14.94 7.73 -22.09
CA GLY A 434 -13.84 7.51 -23.05
C GLY A 434 -12.73 8.56 -22.97
N THR A 435 -12.80 9.50 -22.03
CA THR A 435 -11.73 10.46 -21.77
C THR A 435 -10.60 9.82 -20.98
N THR A 436 -9.39 9.86 -21.54
CA THR A 436 -8.19 9.39 -20.84
C THR A 436 -7.73 10.44 -19.85
N LEU A 437 -7.68 10.11 -18.58
CA LEU A 437 -7.24 11.01 -17.53
C LEU A 437 -5.71 10.97 -17.39
N VAL A 438 -5.10 12.15 -17.43
CA VAL A 438 -3.71 12.36 -17.04
C VAL A 438 -3.73 13.27 -15.83
N ALA A 439 -3.71 12.68 -14.64
CA ALA A 439 -3.56 13.44 -13.41
C ALA A 439 -2.07 13.65 -13.10
N TYR A 440 -1.74 14.66 -12.30
CA TYR A 440 -0.46 14.75 -11.62
C TYR A 440 -0.72 15.14 -10.18
N TYR A 441 -0.30 14.27 -9.27
CA TYR A 441 -0.42 14.46 -7.83
C TYR A 441 0.95 14.86 -7.24
N PRO A 442 1.04 15.92 -6.43
CA PRO A 442 2.31 16.39 -5.93
C PRO A 442 2.90 15.37 -4.95
N GLY A 443 4.05 14.80 -5.30
CA GLY A 443 4.79 13.87 -4.45
C GLY A 443 4.20 12.45 -4.36
N ILE A 444 3.24 12.08 -5.22
CA ILE A 444 2.66 10.73 -5.27
C ILE A 444 3.08 10.06 -6.59
N ASN A 445 3.81 8.95 -6.48
CA ASN A 445 4.17 8.12 -7.62
C ASN A 445 3.21 6.93 -7.74
N TYR A 446 2.44 6.91 -8.83
CA TYR A 446 1.52 5.83 -9.18
C TYR A 446 1.81 5.25 -10.57
N ALA A 447 3.05 5.37 -11.07
CA ALA A 447 3.47 4.82 -12.37
C ALA A 447 3.16 3.32 -12.54
N GLU A 448 3.03 2.60 -11.43
CA GLU A 448 2.81 1.15 -11.41
C GLU A 448 1.35 0.73 -11.25
N GLY A 449 0.41 1.67 -11.03
CA GLY A 449 -1.02 1.44 -10.80
C GLY A 449 -1.84 2.68 -11.14
N ASN A 450 -2.52 2.68 -12.29
CA ASN A 450 -3.34 3.79 -12.76
C ASN A 450 -4.73 3.86 -12.08
N ASP A 451 -5.10 2.85 -11.31
CA ASP A 451 -6.29 2.77 -10.46
C ASP A 451 -6.31 3.82 -9.35
N VAL A 452 -5.14 4.34 -8.96
CA VAL A 452 -5.02 5.51 -8.09
C VAL A 452 -5.69 6.76 -8.70
N VAL A 453 -5.85 6.82 -10.03
CA VAL A 453 -6.51 7.91 -10.75
C VAL A 453 -7.88 7.49 -11.25
N TRP A 454 -7.97 6.41 -12.04
CA TRP A 454 -9.26 6.02 -12.62
C TRP A 454 -10.23 5.51 -11.56
N GLY A 455 -9.76 4.87 -10.50
CA GLY A 455 -10.61 4.34 -9.43
C GLY A 455 -11.44 5.43 -8.75
N PRO A 456 -10.82 6.46 -8.15
CA PRO A 456 -11.55 7.58 -7.59
C PRO A 456 -12.41 8.34 -8.62
N ALA A 457 -11.91 8.52 -9.85
CA ALA A 457 -12.64 9.20 -10.91
C ALA A 457 -13.98 8.52 -11.22
N ASN A 458 -13.95 7.20 -11.43
CA ASN A 458 -15.16 6.47 -11.79
C ASN A 458 -16.06 6.21 -10.58
N PHE A 459 -15.52 6.15 -9.35
CA PHE A 459 -16.33 6.19 -8.12
C PHE A 459 -17.21 7.44 -8.03
N ILE A 460 -16.74 8.57 -8.57
CA ILE A 460 -17.43 9.86 -8.56
C ILE A 460 -18.36 9.98 -9.77
N TYR A 461 -17.82 9.81 -10.99
CA TYR A 461 -18.52 10.15 -12.22
C TYR A 461 -19.32 8.99 -12.84
N TYR A 462 -18.95 7.75 -12.55
CA TYR A 462 -19.57 6.55 -13.13
C TYR A 462 -19.85 5.44 -12.09
N PRO A 463 -20.61 5.73 -11.01
CA PRO A 463 -20.91 4.76 -9.95
C PRO A 463 -22.07 3.81 -10.28
N HIS A 464 -22.62 3.87 -11.50
CA HIS A 464 -23.84 3.15 -11.86
C HIS A 464 -23.60 1.65 -12.04
N TRP A 465 -24.62 0.85 -11.70
CA TRP A 465 -24.59 -0.60 -11.83
C TRP A 465 -24.41 -1.04 -13.29
N GLN A 466 -23.40 -1.88 -13.53
CA GLN A 466 -23.13 -2.54 -14.80
C GLN A 466 -23.63 -4.00 -14.78
N GLY A 467 -23.40 -4.72 -13.69
CA GLY A 467 -23.90 -6.09 -13.52
C GLY A 467 -23.29 -7.14 -14.43
N HIS A 468 -22.13 -6.86 -15.03
CA HIS A 468 -21.37 -7.79 -15.85
C HIS A 468 -19.88 -7.77 -15.51
N MET A 469 -19.16 -8.76 -16.02
CA MET A 469 -17.71 -8.86 -15.99
C MET A 469 -17.19 -9.14 -17.42
N PRO A 470 -16.04 -8.56 -17.85
CA PRO A 470 -15.26 -7.56 -17.13
C PRO A 470 -16.06 -6.26 -16.90
N VAL A 471 -15.64 -5.50 -15.89
CA VAL A 471 -16.17 -4.16 -15.62
C VAL A 471 -15.58 -3.19 -16.62
N ASP A 472 -16.42 -2.37 -17.24
CA ASP A 472 -15.96 -1.26 -18.07
C ASP A 472 -15.56 -0.08 -17.19
N VAL A 473 -14.44 0.57 -17.50
CA VAL A 473 -13.98 1.79 -16.83
C VAL A 473 -14.14 2.97 -17.80
N PRO A 474 -15.23 3.75 -17.67
CA PRO A 474 -15.54 4.87 -18.57
C PRO A 474 -14.48 5.96 -18.62
N LEU A 475 -13.81 6.24 -17.50
CA LEU A 475 -12.69 7.20 -17.42
C LEU A 475 -11.38 6.45 -17.16
N PRO A 476 -10.73 5.89 -18.19
CA PRO A 476 -9.42 5.29 -18.04
C PRO A 476 -8.38 6.34 -17.67
N ALA A 477 -7.26 5.93 -17.09
CA ALA A 477 -6.17 6.84 -16.72
C ALA A 477 -4.81 6.35 -17.21
N SER A 478 -3.96 7.29 -17.60
CA SER A 478 -2.58 7.01 -17.95
C SER A 478 -1.73 6.71 -16.71
N ARG A 479 -0.78 5.80 -16.87
CA ARG A 479 0.34 5.67 -15.93
C ARG A 479 1.33 6.82 -16.17
N LEU A 480 2.04 7.23 -15.12
CA LEU A 480 3.13 8.20 -15.23
C LEU A 480 4.49 7.49 -15.33
N GLU A 481 4.59 6.52 -16.23
CA GLU A 481 5.84 5.84 -16.58
C GLU A 481 6.47 6.44 -17.83
N GLN A 482 7.75 6.16 -18.07
CA GLN A 482 8.52 6.81 -19.13
C GLN A 482 7.90 6.67 -20.53
N ASP A 483 7.41 5.49 -20.89
CA ASP A 483 6.78 5.25 -22.19
C ASP A 483 5.43 5.97 -22.32
N SER A 484 4.61 5.93 -21.25
CA SER A 484 3.33 6.63 -21.21
C SER A 484 3.50 8.16 -21.28
N ILE A 485 4.54 8.71 -20.64
CA ILE A 485 4.88 10.14 -20.72
C ILE A 485 5.16 10.56 -22.17
N LEU A 486 5.87 9.73 -22.95
CA LEU A 486 6.08 10.00 -24.37
C LEU A 486 4.76 9.98 -25.16
N GLN A 487 3.83 9.08 -24.83
CA GLN A 487 2.51 9.05 -25.45
C GLN A 487 1.67 10.28 -25.10
N ILE A 488 1.70 10.73 -23.84
CA ILE A 488 1.04 11.95 -23.36
C ILE A 488 1.53 13.17 -24.16
N ILE A 489 2.85 13.31 -24.32
CA ILE A 489 3.48 14.41 -25.08
C ILE A 489 3.15 14.32 -26.58
N ASN A 490 3.12 13.11 -27.14
CA ASN A 490 2.80 12.92 -28.56
C ASN A 490 1.30 13.12 -28.88
N GLY A 491 0.42 12.89 -27.89
CA GLY A 491 -1.02 13.12 -27.94
C GLY A 491 -1.67 12.58 -29.22
N ASN A 492 -2.03 13.48 -30.14
CA ASN A 492 -2.67 13.14 -31.43
C ASN A 492 -1.84 12.18 -32.31
N LYS A 493 -0.52 12.11 -32.12
CA LYS A 493 0.41 11.21 -32.83
C LYS A 493 0.60 9.86 -32.14
N SER A 494 -0.05 9.66 -30.99
CA SER A 494 -0.04 8.41 -30.27
C SER A 494 -0.90 7.35 -30.97
N PHE A 495 -0.53 6.08 -30.77
CA PHE A 495 -1.38 4.94 -31.15
C PHE A 495 -2.37 4.64 -30.03
N GLU A 496 -3.55 4.16 -30.38
CA GLU A 496 -4.51 3.68 -29.39
C GLU A 496 -3.90 2.50 -28.65
N GLN A 497 -3.84 2.61 -27.32
CA GLN A 497 -3.36 1.56 -26.44
C GLN A 497 -4.56 0.99 -25.70
N THR A 498 -5.07 -0.13 -26.19
CA THR A 498 -6.02 -0.93 -25.42
C THR A 498 -5.25 -1.65 -24.32
N ASP A 499 -5.21 -1.03 -23.14
CA ASP A 499 -4.76 -1.71 -21.94
C ASP A 499 -5.88 -2.63 -21.47
N LEU A 500 -5.91 -3.85 -22.02
CA LEU A 500 -6.59 -4.95 -21.34
C LEU A 500 -5.78 -5.24 -20.07
N VAL A 501 -6.11 -4.58 -18.96
CA VAL A 501 -5.65 -4.96 -17.63
C VAL A 501 -6.35 -6.29 -17.30
N ILE A 502 -5.82 -7.36 -17.88
CA ILE A 502 -5.97 -8.73 -17.46
C ILE A 502 -7.45 -9.09 -17.18
N LYS A 503 -8.24 -9.22 -18.24
CA LYS A 503 -9.54 -9.93 -18.30
C LYS A 503 -10.68 -9.52 -17.35
N PHE A 504 -10.49 -8.65 -16.36
CA PHE A 504 -11.54 -8.36 -15.35
C PHE A 504 -11.96 -6.90 -15.30
N VAL A 505 -11.10 -5.99 -15.75
CA VAL A 505 -11.43 -4.60 -16.02
C VAL A 505 -11.05 -4.28 -17.46
N HIS A 506 -11.95 -3.61 -18.17
CA HIS A 506 -11.77 -3.14 -19.52
C HIS A 506 -11.51 -1.62 -19.49
N THR A 507 -10.29 -1.24 -19.86
CA THR A 507 -9.84 0.15 -19.99
C THR A 507 -9.29 0.39 -21.39
N GLU A 508 -9.65 1.50 -22.01
CA GLU A 508 -9.14 1.88 -23.34
C GLU A 508 -8.41 3.23 -23.24
N THR A 509 -7.08 3.20 -23.20
CA THR A 509 -6.26 4.41 -23.09
C THR A 509 -6.10 5.03 -24.48
N ASN A 510 -6.77 6.17 -24.69
CA ASN A 510 -6.70 6.94 -25.92
C ASN A 510 -6.08 8.33 -25.67
N TYR A 511 -4.77 8.45 -25.91
CA TYR A 511 -4.02 9.69 -25.74
C TYR A 511 -4.43 10.82 -26.72
N LYS A 512 -5.22 10.53 -27.76
CA LYS A 512 -5.83 11.56 -28.61
C LYS A 512 -7.03 12.23 -27.93
N ASN A 513 -7.62 11.56 -26.93
CA ASN A 513 -8.76 12.03 -26.15
C ASN A 513 -8.41 12.19 -24.66
N GLN A 514 -7.27 12.83 -24.36
CA GLN A 514 -6.77 12.96 -22.99
C GLN A 514 -7.19 14.28 -22.33
N LEU A 515 -7.55 14.26 -21.05
CA LEU A 515 -7.74 15.43 -20.20
C LEU A 515 -6.60 15.50 -19.19
N ILE A 516 -5.82 16.58 -19.25
CA ILE A 516 -4.64 16.75 -18.40
C ILE A 516 -5.00 17.64 -17.21
N MET A 517 -4.77 17.12 -16.01
CA MET A 517 -5.01 17.79 -14.74
C MET A 517 -3.75 17.71 -13.89
N THR A 518 -3.31 18.82 -13.33
CA THR A 518 -2.10 18.88 -12.51
C THR A 518 -2.39 19.62 -11.22
N GLN A 519 -1.81 19.14 -10.11
CA GLN A 519 -1.70 19.92 -8.89
C GLN A 519 -0.21 20.17 -8.64
N PRO A 520 0.32 21.36 -8.99
CA PRO A 520 1.77 21.61 -9.01
C PRO A 520 2.45 21.45 -7.64
N SER A 521 1.73 21.74 -6.56
CA SER A 521 2.21 21.56 -5.19
C SER A 521 1.07 21.19 -4.23
N PRO A 522 1.35 20.65 -3.03
CA PRO A 522 0.30 20.28 -2.07
C PRO A 522 -0.63 21.42 -1.63
N ASN A 523 -0.22 22.68 -1.83
CA ASN A 523 -0.98 23.87 -1.44
C ASN A 523 -1.55 24.64 -2.65
N ALA A 524 -1.17 24.28 -3.87
CA ALA A 524 -1.76 24.83 -5.09
C ALA A 524 -3.12 24.17 -5.36
N CYS A 525 -3.95 24.86 -6.13
CA CYS A 525 -5.20 24.32 -6.63
C CYS A 525 -4.95 23.30 -7.76
N VAL A 526 -5.97 22.51 -8.08
CA VAL A 526 -5.92 21.63 -9.25
C VAL A 526 -6.09 22.48 -10.51
N HIS A 527 -5.15 22.43 -11.44
CA HIS A 527 -5.26 23.05 -12.75
C HIS A 527 -5.74 22.01 -13.76
N VAL A 528 -6.87 22.27 -14.41
CA VAL A 528 -7.31 21.50 -15.58
C VAL A 528 -6.85 22.25 -16.82
N LEU A 529 -5.97 21.64 -17.60
CA LEU A 529 -5.28 22.37 -18.67
C LEU A 529 -6.19 22.60 -19.87
N ASP A 530 -6.34 23.87 -20.22
CA ASP A 530 -7.03 24.34 -21.42
C ASP A 530 -5.98 24.71 -22.49
N PRO A 531 -5.94 24.06 -23.67
CA PRO A 531 -4.98 24.41 -24.73
C PRO A 531 -5.04 25.86 -25.19
N ARG A 532 -6.18 26.55 -24.97
CA ARG A 532 -6.36 27.97 -25.31
C ARG A 532 -5.51 28.87 -24.40
N TRP A 533 -5.40 28.49 -23.13
CA TRP A 533 -4.78 29.28 -22.06
C TRP A 533 -3.64 28.47 -21.41
N PRO A 534 -2.35 28.73 -21.74
CA PRO A 534 -1.20 28.04 -21.15
C PRO A 534 -0.97 28.38 -19.66
N ASP A 535 -1.93 28.12 -18.79
CA ASP A 535 -1.85 28.36 -17.35
C ASP A 535 -1.00 27.29 -16.65
N LEU A 536 0.30 27.34 -16.94
CA LEU A 536 1.31 26.41 -16.44
C LEU A 536 1.98 27.00 -15.21
N SER A 537 2.16 26.19 -14.17
CA SER A 537 2.92 26.56 -12.98
C SER A 537 4.41 26.41 -13.23
N VAL A 538 5.25 27.21 -12.56
CA VAL A 538 6.70 26.95 -12.52
C VAL A 538 7.04 25.65 -11.79
N ASN A 539 6.10 25.14 -10.97
CA ASN A 539 6.26 23.91 -10.20
C ASN A 539 5.72 22.67 -10.93
N ASP A 540 5.12 22.84 -12.12
CA ASP A 540 4.68 21.71 -12.92
C ASP A 540 5.87 20.91 -13.44
N PRO A 541 5.76 19.57 -13.53
CA PRO A 541 6.81 18.75 -14.09
C PRO A 541 6.96 19.03 -15.61
N PRO A 542 8.18 18.91 -16.19
CA PRO A 542 8.44 19.31 -17.57
C PRO A 542 7.53 18.67 -18.62
N PHE A 543 7.05 17.45 -18.40
CA PHE A 543 6.15 16.78 -19.34
C PHE A 543 4.79 17.47 -19.45
N ILE A 544 4.32 18.13 -18.38
CA ILE A 544 3.07 18.90 -18.39
C ILE A 544 3.21 20.12 -19.30
N HIS A 545 4.34 20.85 -19.19
CA HIS A 545 4.65 21.95 -20.10
C HIS A 545 4.78 21.52 -21.57
N ALA A 546 5.27 20.29 -21.82
CA ALA A 546 5.37 19.76 -23.17
C ALA A 546 4.02 19.27 -23.72
N ALA A 547 3.10 18.82 -22.85
CA ALA A 547 1.88 18.13 -23.25
C ALA A 547 0.59 18.97 -23.18
N TYR A 548 0.56 20.13 -22.51
CA TYR A 548 -0.68 20.88 -22.24
C TYR A 548 -1.58 21.11 -23.47
N ARG A 549 -0.98 21.33 -24.65
CA ARG A 549 -1.72 21.55 -25.91
C ARG A 549 -2.54 20.33 -26.36
N ASN A 550 -2.23 19.14 -25.84
CA ASN A 550 -2.93 17.90 -26.15
C ASN A 550 -4.14 17.65 -25.24
N SER A 551 -4.31 18.43 -24.18
CA SER A 551 -5.47 18.32 -23.28
C SER A 551 -6.77 18.63 -24.03
N LYS A 552 -7.84 17.88 -23.74
CA LYS A 552 -9.16 17.98 -24.37
C LYS A 552 -10.17 18.55 -23.39
N ILE A 553 -10.10 19.86 -23.17
CA ILE A 553 -10.93 20.57 -22.20
C ILE A 553 -12.43 20.44 -22.51
N GLU A 554 -12.79 20.23 -23.78
CA GLU A 554 -14.15 19.98 -24.26
C GLU A 554 -14.79 18.69 -23.73
N ASN A 555 -14.01 17.82 -23.07
CA ASN A 555 -14.53 16.64 -22.39
C ASN A 555 -15.17 16.96 -21.04
N ILE A 556 -14.95 18.15 -20.49
CA ILE A 556 -15.69 18.64 -19.33
C ILE A 556 -17.08 19.08 -19.77
N LEU A 557 -18.10 18.45 -19.18
CA LEU A 557 -19.51 18.77 -19.37
C LEU A 557 -19.89 19.85 -18.35
N SER A 558 -19.79 21.12 -18.75
CA SER A 558 -19.97 22.27 -17.86
C SER A 558 -21.42 22.49 -17.39
N GLU A 559 -22.39 21.96 -18.13
CA GLU A 559 -23.84 22.03 -17.81
C GLU A 559 -24.36 20.79 -17.05
N ALA A 560 -23.48 19.82 -16.74
CA ALA A 560 -23.87 18.63 -16.00
C ALA A 560 -24.14 18.95 -14.52
N GLU A 561 -24.99 18.15 -13.88
CA GLU A 561 -25.16 18.20 -12.43
C GLU A 561 -23.93 17.61 -11.73
N ALA A 562 -23.38 18.32 -10.74
CA ALA A 562 -22.19 17.88 -10.04
C ALA A 562 -22.46 16.58 -9.25
N PRO A 563 -21.62 15.55 -9.39
CA PRO A 563 -21.83 14.27 -8.73
C PRO A 563 -21.65 14.36 -7.21
N ALA A 564 -22.40 13.54 -6.48
CA ALA A 564 -22.21 13.39 -5.05
C ALA A 564 -20.90 12.64 -4.76
N VAL A 565 -19.98 13.28 -4.02
CA VAL A 565 -18.69 12.67 -3.66
C VAL A 565 -18.83 11.87 -2.35
N PRO A 566 -18.66 10.53 -2.35
CA PRO A 566 -18.90 9.71 -1.17
C PRO A 566 -17.91 10.00 -0.03
N SER A 567 -18.42 10.29 1.17
CA SER A 567 -17.56 10.68 2.29
C SER A 567 -16.68 9.55 2.84
N TYR A 568 -17.08 8.28 2.66
CA TYR A 568 -16.33 7.13 3.13
C TYR A 568 -14.99 6.90 2.39
N GLY A 569 -14.85 7.42 1.16
CA GLY A 569 -13.62 7.30 0.36
C GLY A 569 -12.87 8.63 0.20
N PHE A 570 -13.57 9.76 0.32
CA PHE A 570 -13.03 11.10 0.01
C PHE A 570 -13.07 12.06 1.22
N GLY A 571 -13.40 11.58 2.42
CA GLY A 571 -13.49 12.43 3.62
C GLY A 571 -14.67 13.42 3.57
N PRO A 572 -14.69 14.46 4.42
CA PRO A 572 -15.71 15.51 4.37
C PRO A 572 -15.50 16.48 3.20
N GLU A 573 -16.51 17.29 2.87
CA GLU A 573 -16.37 18.39 1.91
C GLU A 573 -15.28 19.37 2.37
N LEU A 574 -14.53 19.92 1.40
CA LEU A 574 -13.50 20.92 1.66
C LEU A 574 -14.15 22.27 1.97
N SER A 575 -13.48 23.09 2.78
CA SER A 575 -13.88 24.47 2.98
C SER A 575 -13.79 25.27 1.67
N ARG A 576 -14.75 26.17 1.45
CA ARG A 576 -14.81 27.04 0.27
C ARG A 576 -13.85 28.23 0.40
N GLU A 577 -12.58 27.90 0.35
CA GLU A 577 -11.45 28.85 0.34
C GLU A 577 -11.08 29.23 -1.10
N TRP A 578 -9.90 29.84 -1.30
CA TRP A 578 -9.39 30.26 -2.59
C TRP A 578 -9.62 29.25 -3.73
N CYS A 579 -9.24 27.98 -3.54
CA CYS A 579 -9.36 26.99 -4.61
C CYS A 579 -10.80 26.75 -5.07
N TYR A 580 -11.80 26.87 -4.19
CA TYR A 580 -13.20 26.78 -4.62
C TYR A 580 -13.52 27.87 -5.65
N TYR A 581 -13.19 29.12 -5.33
CA TYR A 581 -13.44 30.26 -6.19
C TYR A 581 -12.63 30.20 -7.48
N TYR A 582 -11.37 29.74 -7.41
CA TYR A 582 -10.56 29.49 -8.61
C TYR A 582 -11.20 28.43 -9.52
N GLN A 583 -11.65 27.29 -8.97
CA GLN A 583 -12.29 26.24 -9.78
C GLN A 583 -13.59 26.74 -10.44
N GLN A 584 -14.41 27.51 -9.73
CA GLN A 584 -15.63 28.11 -10.29
C GLN A 584 -15.30 29.16 -11.35
N ALA A 585 -14.31 30.03 -11.10
CA ALA A 585 -13.87 31.04 -12.06
C ALA A 585 -13.30 30.41 -13.34
N ASP A 586 -12.52 29.33 -13.22
CA ASP A 586 -11.96 28.65 -14.38
C ASP A 586 -13.03 27.86 -15.17
N LEU A 587 -14.05 27.32 -14.49
CA LEU A 587 -15.22 26.74 -15.15
C LEU A 587 -16.04 27.81 -15.89
N ALA A 588 -16.30 28.95 -15.27
CA ALA A 588 -16.97 30.10 -15.92
C ALA A 588 -16.15 30.63 -17.10
N ARG A 589 -14.81 30.63 -16.98
CA ARG A 589 -13.89 30.95 -18.09
C ARG A 589 -14.05 30.00 -19.26
N GLN A 590 -14.24 28.71 -19.00
CA GLN A 590 -14.51 27.75 -20.06
C GLN A 590 -15.82 28.04 -20.81
N GLN A 591 -16.84 28.54 -20.10
CA GLN A 591 -18.15 28.95 -20.64
C GLN A 591 -18.12 30.35 -21.30
N GLY A 592 -17.08 31.15 -21.06
CA GLY A 592 -16.98 32.53 -21.53
C GLY A 592 -17.78 33.52 -20.68
N ASP A 593 -18.19 33.14 -19.47
CA ASP A 593 -18.95 34.02 -18.55
C ASP A 593 -17.99 34.89 -17.72
N TRP A 594 -17.50 35.96 -18.35
CA TRP A 594 -16.57 36.90 -17.71
C TRP A 594 -17.21 37.70 -16.57
N ALA A 595 -18.53 37.90 -16.61
CA ALA A 595 -19.25 38.63 -15.56
C ALA A 595 -19.30 37.81 -14.27
N GLU A 596 -19.57 36.51 -14.37
CA GLU A 596 -19.55 35.60 -13.24
C GLU A 596 -18.15 35.54 -12.60
N ILE A 597 -17.09 35.48 -13.40
CA ILE A 597 -15.71 35.49 -12.87
C ILE A 597 -15.42 36.76 -12.07
N ALA A 598 -15.87 37.93 -12.55
CA ALA A 598 -15.69 39.18 -11.83
C ALA A 598 -16.51 39.22 -10.53
N GLN A 599 -17.72 38.65 -10.52
CA GLN A 599 -18.54 38.51 -9.31
C GLN A 599 -17.84 37.61 -8.27
N LEU A 600 -17.34 36.45 -8.69
CA LEU A 600 -16.53 35.56 -7.83
C LEU A 600 -15.28 36.28 -7.31
N GLY A 601 -14.66 37.13 -8.12
CA GLY A 601 -13.51 37.94 -7.75
C GLY A 601 -13.80 38.96 -6.66
N GLU A 602 -14.99 39.57 -6.63
CA GLU A 602 -15.42 40.45 -5.54
C GLU A 602 -15.68 39.66 -4.25
N GLU A 603 -16.23 38.44 -4.31
CA GLU A 603 -16.37 37.57 -3.13
C GLU A 603 -15.01 37.18 -2.53
N VAL A 604 -14.06 36.80 -3.38
CA VAL A 604 -12.68 36.49 -3.02
C VAL A 604 -12.05 37.66 -2.26
N LYS A 605 -12.24 38.88 -2.76
CA LYS A 605 -11.71 40.11 -2.15
C LYS A 605 -12.39 40.42 -0.83
N GLN A 606 -13.72 40.29 -0.73
CA GLN A 606 -14.44 40.48 0.53
C GLN A 606 -13.97 39.53 1.63
N ARG A 607 -13.56 38.31 1.25
CA ARG A 607 -13.04 37.28 2.15
C ARG A 607 -11.52 37.32 2.34
N ASN A 608 -10.81 38.24 1.69
CA ASN A 608 -9.34 38.33 1.68
C ASN A 608 -8.64 37.01 1.31
N LEU A 609 -9.20 36.29 0.34
CA LEU A 609 -8.61 35.04 -0.15
C LEU A 609 -7.51 35.32 -1.17
N THR A 610 -6.43 34.55 -1.12
CA THR A 610 -5.30 34.65 -2.05
C THR A 610 -4.79 33.28 -2.45
N PRO A 611 -4.25 33.13 -3.67
CA PRO A 611 -3.65 31.87 -4.13
C PRO A 611 -2.33 31.59 -3.43
N ASN A 612 -1.96 30.31 -3.40
CA ASN A 612 -0.58 29.91 -3.15
C ASN A 612 0.26 29.92 -4.43
N ASP A 613 -0.35 29.63 -5.59
CA ASP A 613 0.30 29.74 -6.90
C ASP A 613 -0.23 30.96 -7.66
N PRO A 614 0.58 32.01 -7.88
CA PRO A 614 0.12 33.23 -8.54
C PRO A 614 -0.55 33.01 -9.90
N ILE A 615 -0.21 31.95 -10.65
CA ILE A 615 -0.84 31.64 -11.95
C ILE A 615 -2.36 31.47 -11.84
N GLU A 616 -2.87 31.09 -10.66
CA GLU A 616 -4.30 30.94 -10.37
C GLU A 616 -5.09 32.26 -10.47
N TRP A 617 -4.41 33.42 -10.56
CA TRP A 617 -5.05 34.70 -10.87
C TRP A 617 -5.46 34.86 -12.34
N MET A 618 -5.01 33.99 -13.27
CA MET A 618 -5.27 34.17 -14.71
C MET A 618 -6.75 34.32 -15.08
N PRO A 619 -7.69 33.50 -14.57
CA PRO A 619 -9.10 33.66 -14.94
C PRO A 619 -9.65 35.04 -14.56
N PHE A 620 -9.33 35.51 -13.36
CA PHE A 620 -9.73 36.83 -12.87
C PHE A 620 -9.07 37.96 -13.67
N LEU A 621 -7.79 37.83 -14.01
CA LEU A 621 -7.08 38.81 -14.84
C LEU A 621 -7.76 38.99 -16.19
N GLN A 622 -8.08 37.89 -16.87
CA GLN A 622 -8.76 37.93 -18.17
C GLN A 622 -10.15 38.54 -18.07
N ALA A 623 -10.92 38.19 -17.04
CA ALA A 623 -12.24 38.76 -16.80
C ALA A 623 -12.18 40.28 -16.58
N TYR A 624 -11.30 40.76 -15.70
CA TYR A 624 -11.17 42.19 -15.43
C TYR A 624 -10.65 42.97 -16.64
N ALA A 625 -9.71 42.40 -17.41
CA ALA A 625 -9.27 43.00 -18.65
C ALA A 625 -10.42 43.11 -19.65
N PHE A 626 -11.17 42.03 -19.85
CA PHE A 626 -12.32 42.02 -20.77
C PHE A 626 -13.41 43.03 -20.38
N LEU A 627 -13.66 43.17 -19.08
CA LEU A 627 -14.66 44.11 -18.55
C LEU A 627 -14.16 45.56 -18.40
N GLY A 628 -12.89 45.84 -18.73
CA GLY A 628 -12.34 47.20 -18.67
C GLY A 628 -11.89 47.67 -17.27
N ASP A 629 -11.79 46.79 -16.27
CA ASP A 629 -11.40 47.17 -14.90
C ASP A 629 -9.87 47.26 -14.76
N GLN A 630 -9.31 48.40 -15.17
CA GLN A 630 -7.86 48.67 -15.09
C GLN A 630 -7.31 48.59 -13.66
N LYS A 631 -8.12 48.94 -12.66
CA LYS A 631 -7.68 48.96 -11.25
C LYS A 631 -7.39 47.54 -10.77
N GLN A 632 -8.29 46.60 -11.06
CA GLN A 632 -8.11 45.20 -10.68
C GLN A 632 -6.99 44.55 -11.51
N VAL A 633 -6.90 44.85 -12.82
CA VAL A 633 -5.79 44.40 -13.68
C VAL A 633 -4.43 44.83 -13.10
N LYS A 634 -4.29 46.09 -12.69
CA LYS A 634 -3.06 46.59 -12.07
C LYS A 634 -2.74 45.89 -10.75
N GLY A 635 -3.77 45.64 -9.92
CA GLY A 635 -3.60 44.95 -8.64
C GLY A 635 -3.15 43.50 -8.79
N ILE A 636 -3.60 42.81 -9.85
CA ILE A 636 -3.14 41.45 -10.16
C ILE A 636 -1.73 41.49 -10.80
N SER A 637 -1.44 42.48 -11.65
CA SER A 637 -0.14 42.58 -12.33
C SER A 637 1.03 42.65 -11.34
N THR A 638 0.85 43.33 -10.20
CA THR A 638 1.91 43.43 -9.18
C THR A 638 2.27 42.10 -8.56
N ARG A 639 1.38 41.09 -8.61
CA ARG A 639 1.62 39.75 -8.07
C ARG A 639 2.22 38.82 -9.11
N LEU A 640 1.69 38.87 -10.34
CA LEU A 640 2.15 38.02 -11.44
C LEU A 640 3.53 38.41 -11.96
N ASN A 641 3.84 39.71 -11.95
CA ASN A 641 5.10 40.21 -12.50
C ASN A 641 6.31 39.89 -11.62
N GLU A 642 6.11 39.39 -10.40
CA GLU A 642 7.19 38.90 -9.55
C GLU A 642 7.88 37.67 -10.16
N GLU A 643 7.14 36.87 -10.93
CA GLU A 643 7.68 35.71 -11.64
C GLU A 643 7.68 35.97 -13.16
N PRO A 644 8.86 36.13 -13.80
CA PRO A 644 8.95 36.42 -15.23
C PRO A 644 8.20 35.44 -16.12
N PHE A 645 8.16 34.16 -15.74
CA PHE A 645 7.40 33.15 -16.49
C PHE A 645 5.90 33.47 -16.50
N TYR A 646 5.32 33.82 -15.35
CA TYR A 646 3.90 34.16 -15.23
C TYR A 646 3.56 35.48 -15.91
N ARG A 647 4.45 36.48 -15.87
CA ARG A 647 4.30 37.71 -16.65
C ARG A 647 4.17 37.43 -18.16
N GLN A 648 5.04 36.56 -18.69
CA GLN A 648 4.99 36.18 -20.11
C GLN A 648 3.72 35.40 -20.45
N LEU A 649 3.26 34.52 -19.56
CA LEU A 649 1.98 33.82 -19.74
C LEU A 649 0.80 34.78 -19.71
N ALA A 650 0.78 35.75 -18.79
CA ALA A 650 -0.26 36.77 -18.72
C ALA A 650 -0.34 37.60 -20.01
N CYS A 651 0.81 38.08 -20.51
CA CYS A 651 0.90 38.76 -21.82
C CYS A 651 0.30 37.87 -22.92
N ARG A 652 0.77 36.62 -23.03
CA ARG A 652 0.31 35.69 -24.06
C ARG A 652 -1.18 35.39 -23.98
N ASN A 653 -1.71 35.17 -22.78
CA ASN A 653 -3.13 34.87 -22.56
C ASN A 653 -4.02 36.03 -22.97
N LEU A 654 -3.66 37.25 -22.55
CA LEU A 654 -4.43 38.45 -22.85
C LEU A 654 -4.37 38.81 -24.33
N SER A 655 -3.18 38.74 -24.97
CA SER A 655 -3.05 38.95 -26.41
C SER A 655 -3.78 37.91 -27.26
N ALA A 656 -4.01 36.70 -26.73
CA ALA A 656 -4.75 35.64 -27.43
C ALA A 656 -6.27 35.74 -27.24
N MET A 657 -6.79 36.58 -26.33
CA MET A 657 -8.24 36.70 -26.11
C MET A 657 -9.04 37.06 -27.37
N PRO A 658 -8.58 37.98 -28.25
CA PRO A 658 -9.26 38.27 -29.51
C PRO A 658 -9.41 37.05 -30.43
N ASP A 659 -8.43 36.14 -30.44
CA ASP A 659 -8.45 34.93 -31.29
C ASP A 659 -9.60 33.97 -30.90
N TYR A 660 -10.11 34.09 -29.68
CA TYR A 660 -11.22 33.30 -29.15
C TYR A 660 -12.52 34.10 -29.02
N GLY A 661 -12.60 35.30 -29.63
CA GLY A 661 -13.82 36.12 -29.65
C GLY A 661 -13.99 37.04 -28.43
N TYR A 662 -12.95 37.23 -27.62
CA TYR A 662 -12.99 38.04 -26.40
C TYR A 662 -12.09 39.28 -26.54
N SER A 663 -12.36 40.12 -27.55
CA SER A 663 -11.54 41.30 -27.82
C SER A 663 -11.56 42.32 -26.68
N LEU A 664 -10.38 42.77 -26.28
CA LEU A 664 -10.22 43.86 -25.32
C LEU A 664 -10.46 45.21 -26.01
N SER A 665 -10.96 46.21 -25.27
CA SER A 665 -10.98 47.59 -25.76
C SER A 665 -9.56 48.06 -26.12
N PRO A 666 -9.35 48.90 -27.14
CA PRO A 666 -8.03 49.40 -27.53
C PRO A 666 -7.23 50.01 -26.36
N GLU A 667 -7.91 50.74 -25.48
CA GLU A 667 -7.33 51.35 -24.28
C GLU A 667 -6.83 50.28 -23.30
N MET A 668 -7.62 49.23 -23.07
CA MET A 668 -7.20 48.11 -22.23
C MET A 668 -6.07 47.30 -22.87
N GLN A 669 -6.10 47.09 -24.19
CA GLN A 669 -5.02 46.37 -24.88
C GLN A 669 -3.68 47.08 -24.66
N TYR A 670 -3.64 48.40 -24.89
CA TYR A 670 -2.44 49.20 -24.64
C TYR A 670 -1.98 49.10 -23.18
N TYR A 671 -2.93 49.17 -22.24
CA TYR A 671 -2.64 49.08 -20.81
C TYR A 671 -2.05 47.72 -20.40
N VAL A 672 -2.62 46.64 -20.92
CA VAL A 672 -2.12 45.28 -20.71
C VAL A 672 -0.73 45.09 -21.31
N ASP A 673 -0.50 45.59 -22.52
CA ASP A 673 0.79 45.48 -23.20
C ASP A 673 1.89 46.19 -22.39
N GLU A 674 1.60 47.37 -21.84
CA GLU A 674 2.51 48.11 -20.94
C GLU A 674 2.82 47.32 -19.66
N LEU A 675 1.84 46.65 -19.07
CA LEU A 675 2.01 45.96 -17.79
C LEU A 675 2.69 44.60 -17.89
N PHE A 676 2.47 43.86 -18.98
CA PHE A 676 2.86 42.45 -19.07
C PHE A 676 3.79 42.14 -20.24
N CYS A 677 3.73 42.89 -21.34
CA CYS A 677 4.43 42.54 -22.59
C CYS A 677 5.72 43.34 -22.83
N GLN A 678 5.90 44.46 -22.15
CA GLN A 678 7.14 45.26 -22.12
C GLN A 678 8.00 44.87 -20.91
#